data_AF-A0A0Q9PUJ2-F1
#
_entry.id   AF-A0A0Q9PUJ2-F1
#
_cell.length_a   1.000
_cell.length_b   1.000
_cell.length_c   1.000
_cell.angle_alpha   90.00
_cell.angle_beta   90.00
_cell.angle_gamma   90.00
#
_symmetry.space_group_name_H-M   'P 1'
#
loop_
_entity.id
_entity.type
_entity.pdbx_description
1 polymer ?
#
loop_
_entity_poly.entity_id
_entity_poly.type
_entity_poly.pdbx_seq_one_letter_code
_entity_poly.pdbx_strand_id
1 'polypeptide(L)'
;MGTQPAQPASITDQSTAVAFGNSATAALDGWAFGNLAQATGQFSLAWGQQATATGDYSLAFGNASNAPGLGAIALNGNAKSDYSIAISGQAGFGNDPTQNTKAIAIGGTAFSANTIAIGGTAYEANGTAVGTGAFAGSLANNGSAPNASAFGYQAFAMAPNSVALGANTQNSEANTVAVGNRRITQVTAGTNPLDAVNVQQLNSAIAGLPTGGTSDPITWIAATDTSAPATVNGDTSAFRGQVAVGPNAVAGNASGGVYNSAFGYGANAGLNSTVGQTTAVGALSNAQADNSSTFGVGATTGTDAVNSTAIGAWTSTNRANTTAFGNRTLSQVTAGTQFDDAATVGQVQDQAASLGGGAGYNAGVFTTPTYSLASGVPASFHTVGDALNYLDTSMTAGWSAMSSWLGGGAVFNNGTFYPPTYSLGGNTYHDVGSALSGLQTQITNINTSGGTPTPPPAWLASDDPNTPASANGWGATAVGANAKTGMAGGSYGGNTAVGADASAGTVADADGVSGQATAVGAGAAADAPGSTVLGQGASATVNATGSVALGQFTSTDRANTVAVGNRTVSQMANGVQLQDGVTVNQINQVMAGFGGGASFLGGVYTAPQFILTAPGAAGTYSDTNSALLALDNGLNAVNTRVDNLPPSGTGPAGPQGPTGPTGPQGPKGDPGAPGKDGTGTGTDALAVHYDNGTQSTVTLAGTDGTTISNVKAGVADDDAANVGQVSAQVEQAIATAKSYADAGDRQTLQSANTYTDWRFSQLNDRFSRTQALGTAQTQMVATFAGADPSAHNRIAAGTGFAGGTSAVSVGYQHVTDKGVAWNVGGAIAGRERTIGAGVGYSW
;
A
#
# COMPACT_ATOMS: atom_id res chain seq x y z
N MET A 1 63.75 -132.26 34.61
CA MET A 1 64.80 -131.23 34.43
C MET A 1 64.15 -130.11 33.62
N GLY A 2 63.57 -129.10 34.27
CA GLY A 2 64.21 -127.79 34.50
C GLY A 2 63.97 -126.93 33.26
N THR A 3 63.08 -125.95 33.27
CA THR A 3 63.29 -124.60 33.83
C THR A 3 61.97 -123.94 34.24
N GLN A 4 61.99 -123.31 35.41
CA GLN A 4 60.88 -122.60 36.05
C GLN A 4 60.76 -121.17 35.47
N PRO A 5 59.59 -120.68 35.03
CA PRO A 5 59.36 -119.26 34.78
C PRO A 5 59.08 -118.54 36.10
N ALA A 6 59.58 -117.30 36.18
CA ALA A 6 59.63 -116.42 37.34
C ALA A 6 58.30 -116.27 38.11
N GLN A 7 58.39 -116.35 39.44
CA GLN A 7 57.37 -115.91 40.37
C GLN A 7 57.20 -114.38 40.32
N PRO A 8 55.97 -113.83 40.22
CA PRO A 8 55.69 -112.49 40.71
C PRO A 8 55.54 -112.53 42.23
N ALA A 9 56.22 -111.62 42.91
CA ALA A 9 56.39 -111.52 44.35
C ALA A 9 55.07 -111.51 45.15
N SER A 10 55.04 -112.24 46.26
CA SER A 10 54.11 -112.02 47.36
C SER A 10 54.42 -110.68 48.02
N ILE A 11 53.46 -109.77 48.08
CA ILE A 11 53.56 -108.55 48.88
C ILE A 11 53.24 -108.88 50.33
N THR A 12 54.30 -109.01 51.10
CA THR A 12 54.33 -108.78 52.54
C THR A 12 55.43 -107.75 52.79
N ASP A 13 55.08 -106.49 52.54
CA ASP A 13 55.61 -105.31 53.23
C ASP A 13 54.49 -104.25 53.20
N GLN A 14 54.49 -103.27 54.09
CA GLN A 14 53.33 -102.44 54.49
C GLN A 14 52.70 -101.52 53.41
N SER A 15 52.87 -101.81 52.12
CA SER A 15 52.17 -101.18 50.99
C SER A 15 51.47 -102.23 50.12
N THR A 16 50.16 -102.11 49.90
CA THR A 16 49.33 -103.02 49.08
C THR A 16 49.40 -102.74 47.57
N ALA A 17 50.50 -102.15 47.09
CA ALA A 17 50.64 -101.73 45.71
C ALA A 17 50.72 -102.92 44.73
N VAL A 18 50.05 -102.87 43.58
CA VAL A 18 50.04 -103.99 42.60
C VAL A 18 50.57 -103.51 41.26
N ALA A 19 51.58 -104.18 40.70
CA ALA A 19 52.13 -103.86 39.38
C ALA A 19 52.14 -105.10 38.47
N PHE A 20 51.49 -105.00 37.30
CA PHE A 20 51.37 -106.09 36.32
C PHE A 20 51.64 -105.58 34.89
N GLY A 21 52.77 -105.99 34.30
CA GLY A 21 53.20 -105.60 32.95
C GLY A 21 54.72 -105.36 32.89
N ASN A 22 55.31 -105.41 31.69
CA ASN A 22 56.74 -105.12 31.54
C ASN A 22 57.01 -103.65 31.92
N SER A 23 57.91 -103.45 32.88
CA SER A 23 58.31 -102.12 33.40
C SER A 23 57.15 -101.31 34.01
N ALA A 24 56.14 -101.98 34.55
CA ALA A 24 55.07 -101.35 35.33
C ALA A 24 55.57 -101.04 36.76
N THR A 25 55.18 -99.88 37.30
CA THR A 25 55.60 -99.41 38.64
C THR A 25 54.36 -99.01 39.44
N ALA A 26 54.23 -99.52 40.67
CA ALA A 26 53.20 -99.11 41.61
C ALA A 26 53.80 -98.81 42.99
N ALA A 27 53.29 -97.79 43.69
CA ALA A 27 53.70 -97.42 45.05
C ALA A 27 52.50 -96.96 45.89
N LEU A 28 52.65 -96.88 47.22
CA LEU A 28 51.69 -96.25 48.14
C LEU A 28 50.22 -96.72 47.96
N ASP A 29 49.98 -98.04 47.97
CA ASP A 29 48.65 -98.64 47.74
C ASP A 29 48.04 -98.38 46.33
N GLY A 30 48.87 -98.03 45.35
CA GLY A 30 48.46 -97.84 43.95
C GLY A 30 48.45 -99.13 43.12
N TRP A 31 47.67 -99.15 42.02
CA TRP A 31 47.50 -100.29 41.13
C TRP A 31 47.91 -99.95 39.68
N ALA A 32 48.91 -100.63 39.13
CA ALA A 32 49.41 -100.43 37.76
C ALA A 32 49.23 -101.70 36.90
N PHE A 33 48.44 -101.62 35.82
CA PHE A 33 48.18 -102.70 34.87
C PHE A 33 48.51 -102.27 33.43
N GLY A 34 49.57 -102.81 32.83
CA GLY A 34 50.00 -102.53 31.46
C GLY A 34 51.51 -102.35 31.30
N ASN A 35 52.04 -102.48 30.08
CA ASN A 35 53.45 -102.19 29.82
C ASN A 35 53.76 -100.71 30.09
N LEU A 36 54.78 -100.42 30.90
CA LEU A 36 55.18 -99.06 31.31
C LEU A 36 54.10 -98.27 32.09
N ALA A 37 53.10 -98.94 32.68
CA ALA A 37 52.08 -98.29 33.51
C ALA A 37 52.67 -97.84 34.87
N GLN A 38 52.34 -96.65 35.36
CA GLN A 38 52.88 -96.06 36.59
C GLN A 38 51.76 -95.57 37.51
N ALA A 39 51.57 -96.19 38.67
CA ALA A 39 50.62 -95.77 39.70
C ALA A 39 51.37 -95.45 41.01
N THR A 40 51.94 -94.24 41.11
CA THR A 40 52.86 -93.89 42.21
C THR A 40 52.25 -92.97 43.27
N GLY A 41 51.05 -92.42 43.04
CA GLY A 41 50.32 -91.65 44.05
C GLY A 41 49.56 -92.56 45.02
N GLN A 42 49.26 -92.07 46.22
CA GLN A 42 48.51 -92.83 47.22
C GLN A 42 47.12 -93.23 46.70
N PHE A 43 46.73 -94.51 46.75
CA PHE A 43 45.44 -95.00 46.21
C PHE A 43 45.19 -94.72 44.71
N SER A 44 46.25 -94.61 43.92
CA SER A 44 46.14 -94.35 42.48
C SER A 44 45.87 -95.61 41.65
N LEU A 45 45.23 -95.49 40.47
CA LEU A 45 45.02 -96.60 39.53
C LEU A 45 45.49 -96.21 38.11
N ALA A 46 46.48 -96.91 37.57
CA ALA A 46 46.95 -96.78 36.20
C ALA A 46 46.67 -98.06 35.40
N TRP A 47 45.76 -98.03 34.43
CA TRP A 47 45.38 -99.18 33.61
C TRP A 47 45.51 -98.85 32.12
N GLY A 48 46.49 -99.43 31.44
CA GLY A 48 46.78 -99.26 30.02
C GLY A 48 48.29 -99.18 29.75
N GLN A 49 48.72 -99.43 28.51
CA GLN A 49 50.14 -99.26 28.15
C GLN A 49 50.51 -97.77 28.30
N GLN A 50 51.59 -97.47 29.03
CA GLN A 50 52.06 -96.11 29.40
C GLN A 50 51.07 -95.25 30.22
N ALA A 51 50.02 -95.83 30.80
CA ALA A 51 49.13 -95.09 31.70
C ALA A 51 49.89 -94.61 32.94
N THR A 52 49.73 -93.34 33.35
CA THR A 52 50.46 -92.73 34.47
C THR A 52 49.49 -92.03 35.42
N ALA A 53 49.39 -92.50 36.66
CA ALA A 53 48.59 -91.96 37.75
C ALA A 53 49.51 -91.65 38.94
N THR A 54 50.11 -90.45 38.97
CA THR A 54 51.13 -90.10 39.98
C THR A 54 50.59 -89.22 41.12
N GLY A 55 49.39 -88.66 40.97
CA GLY A 55 48.73 -87.90 42.05
C GLY A 55 48.00 -88.83 43.02
N ASP A 56 47.87 -88.44 44.28
CA ASP A 56 47.09 -89.22 45.25
C ASP A 56 45.62 -89.28 44.81
N TYR A 57 44.92 -90.39 45.02
CA TYR A 57 43.54 -90.65 44.59
C TYR A 57 43.29 -90.51 43.07
N SER A 58 44.33 -90.56 42.24
CA SER A 58 44.21 -90.38 40.79
C SER A 58 43.86 -91.67 40.03
N LEU A 59 43.21 -91.52 38.88
CA LEU A 59 42.81 -92.62 37.99
C LEU A 59 43.29 -92.32 36.56
N ALA A 60 44.19 -93.13 36.02
CA ALA A 60 44.59 -93.11 34.61
C ALA A 60 44.17 -94.44 33.94
N PHE A 61 43.19 -94.41 33.06
CA PHE A 61 42.66 -95.58 32.36
C PHE A 61 42.69 -95.36 30.84
N GLY A 62 43.51 -96.10 30.11
CA GLY A 62 43.68 -95.98 28.67
C GLY A 62 45.15 -96.01 28.24
N ASN A 63 45.39 -96.15 26.93
CA ASN A 63 46.75 -96.07 26.40
C ASN A 63 47.31 -94.64 26.59
N ALA A 64 48.49 -94.52 27.19
CA ALA A 64 49.18 -93.26 27.47
C ALA A 64 48.37 -92.20 28.26
N SER A 65 47.30 -92.60 28.97
CA SER A 65 46.52 -91.69 29.80
C SER A 65 47.36 -91.17 30.97
N ASN A 66 47.22 -89.90 31.32
CA ASN A 66 48.08 -89.26 32.33
C ASN A 66 47.24 -88.45 33.34
N ALA A 67 47.26 -88.84 34.62
CA ALA A 67 46.58 -88.21 35.74
C ALA A 67 47.56 -87.86 36.88
N PRO A 68 48.44 -86.86 36.71
CA PRO A 68 49.46 -86.54 37.71
C PRO A 68 48.99 -85.71 38.90
N GLY A 69 47.82 -85.07 38.85
CA GLY A 69 47.28 -84.24 39.94
C GLY A 69 46.52 -85.02 41.01
N LEU A 70 46.42 -84.47 42.22
CA LEU A 70 45.63 -85.01 43.35
C LEU A 70 44.16 -85.19 42.94
N GLY A 71 43.63 -86.42 42.96
CA GLY A 71 42.25 -86.73 42.60
C GLY A 71 41.93 -86.59 41.10
N ALA A 72 42.94 -86.51 40.23
CA ALA A 72 42.76 -86.39 38.80
C ALA A 72 42.25 -87.69 38.16
N ILE A 73 41.35 -87.58 37.17
CA ILE A 73 40.80 -88.72 36.43
C ILE A 73 41.09 -88.53 34.94
N ALA A 74 41.92 -89.40 34.36
CA ALA A 74 42.22 -89.46 32.94
C ALA A 74 41.71 -90.77 32.33
N LEU A 75 40.69 -90.72 31.48
CA LEU A 75 40.20 -91.85 30.70
C LEU A 75 40.57 -91.64 29.22
N ASN A 76 41.59 -92.33 28.70
CA ASN A 76 42.18 -92.08 27.36
C ASN A 76 42.52 -90.58 27.10
N GLY A 77 42.89 -89.85 28.15
CA GLY A 77 43.12 -88.40 28.11
C GLY A 77 44.27 -87.97 29.02
N ASN A 78 44.44 -86.66 29.18
CA ASN A 78 45.47 -86.07 30.03
C ASN A 78 44.83 -85.12 31.06
N ALA A 79 44.74 -85.54 32.31
CA ALA A 79 44.24 -84.78 33.45
C ALA A 79 45.43 -84.27 34.29
N LYS A 80 46.09 -83.21 33.82
CA LYS A 80 47.42 -82.79 34.30
C LYS A 80 47.42 -82.05 35.66
N SER A 81 46.25 -81.82 36.22
CA SER A 81 45.99 -80.92 37.34
C SER A 81 45.18 -81.59 38.46
N ASP A 82 45.22 -81.03 39.66
CA ASP A 82 44.47 -81.52 40.82
C ASP A 82 42.95 -81.47 40.58
N TYR A 83 42.27 -82.60 40.85
CA TYR A 83 40.83 -82.81 40.70
C TYR A 83 40.31 -82.58 39.27
N SER A 84 41.19 -82.64 38.27
CA SER A 84 40.80 -82.51 36.87
C SER A 84 40.25 -83.83 36.33
N ILE A 85 39.25 -83.77 35.45
CA ILE A 85 38.67 -84.93 34.76
C ILE A 85 38.91 -84.75 33.27
N ALA A 86 39.66 -85.66 32.65
CA ALA A 86 39.89 -85.72 31.21
C ALA A 86 39.39 -87.06 30.65
N ILE A 87 38.35 -87.03 29.83
CA ILE A 87 37.82 -88.19 29.12
C ILE A 87 38.04 -87.96 27.64
N SER A 88 38.96 -88.72 27.02
CA SER A 88 39.35 -88.55 25.61
C SER A 88 39.72 -87.10 25.26
N GLY A 89 40.29 -86.37 26.22
CA GLY A 89 40.54 -84.93 26.15
C GLY A 89 41.74 -84.51 26.99
N GLN A 90 41.87 -83.20 27.19
CA GLN A 90 43.00 -82.57 27.87
C GLN A 90 42.49 -81.57 28.92
N ALA A 91 42.71 -81.83 30.22
CA ALA A 91 42.30 -80.96 31.32
C ALA A 91 43.51 -80.47 32.14
N GLY A 92 43.55 -79.18 32.47
CA GLY A 92 44.48 -78.59 33.44
C GLY A 92 45.88 -78.26 32.91
N PHE A 93 45.99 -77.50 31.82
CA PHE A 93 47.28 -77.15 31.21
C PHE A 93 47.92 -75.84 31.74
N GLY A 94 47.38 -75.27 32.81
CA GLY A 94 47.95 -74.07 33.43
C GLY A 94 49.30 -74.36 34.07
N ASN A 95 50.32 -73.54 33.76
CA ASN A 95 51.68 -73.64 34.32
C ASN A 95 51.78 -73.37 35.84
N ASP A 96 50.66 -73.30 36.54
CA ASP A 96 50.60 -72.95 37.95
C ASP A 96 50.09 -74.13 38.79
N PRO A 97 51.00 -74.92 39.38
CA PRO A 97 50.65 -76.03 40.27
C PRO A 97 50.01 -75.55 41.60
N THR A 98 49.88 -74.25 41.85
CA THR A 98 49.23 -73.71 43.05
C THR A 98 47.74 -73.47 42.88
N GLN A 99 47.21 -73.53 41.65
CA GLN A 99 45.77 -73.41 41.42
C GLN A 99 45.11 -74.78 41.50
N ASN A 100 44.26 -74.97 42.52
CA ASN A 100 43.41 -76.15 42.71
C ASN A 100 42.46 -76.29 41.50
N THR A 101 42.88 -77.07 40.50
CA THR A 101 42.47 -76.93 39.10
C THR A 101 41.38 -77.92 38.74
N LYS A 102 40.15 -77.62 39.18
CA LYS A 102 38.93 -78.42 38.91
C LYS A 102 38.43 -78.29 37.46
N ALA A 103 39.23 -78.72 36.50
CA ALA A 103 38.90 -78.67 35.08
C ALA A 103 38.22 -79.96 34.59
N ILE A 104 37.21 -79.86 33.73
CA ILE A 104 36.55 -80.99 33.08
C ILE A 104 36.76 -80.89 31.58
N ALA A 105 37.38 -81.89 30.97
CA ALA A 105 37.54 -82.02 29.53
C ALA A 105 36.96 -83.36 29.05
N ILE A 106 35.92 -83.32 28.21
CA ILE A 106 35.32 -84.50 27.57
C ILE A 106 35.40 -84.32 26.06
N GLY A 107 36.28 -85.07 25.38
CA GLY A 107 36.49 -84.93 23.94
C GLY A 107 36.95 -83.52 23.51
N GLY A 108 37.51 -82.73 24.43
CA GLY A 108 37.88 -81.34 24.25
C GLY A 108 39.11 -80.96 25.07
N THR A 109 39.37 -79.66 25.20
CA THR A 109 40.54 -79.12 25.91
C THR A 109 40.16 -78.02 26.90
N ALA A 110 40.51 -78.21 28.17
CA ALA A 110 40.25 -77.29 29.28
C ALA A 110 41.60 -76.83 29.85
N PHE A 111 42.04 -75.62 29.50
CA PHE A 111 43.42 -75.16 29.77
C PHE A 111 43.63 -74.60 31.18
N SER A 112 42.62 -73.95 31.77
CA SER A 112 42.78 -73.16 33.01
C SER A 112 41.93 -73.67 34.18
N ALA A 113 42.03 -73.00 35.33
CA ALA A 113 41.27 -73.36 36.53
C ALA A 113 39.75 -73.21 36.33
N ASN A 114 38.99 -74.14 36.92
CA ASN A 114 37.52 -74.13 36.94
C ASN A 114 36.87 -74.15 35.54
N THR A 115 37.56 -74.71 34.54
CA THR A 115 37.08 -74.76 33.17
C THR A 115 36.26 -76.00 32.86
N ILE A 116 35.29 -75.88 31.96
CA ILE A 116 34.50 -77.00 31.43
C ILE A 116 34.60 -76.98 29.91
N ALA A 117 35.13 -78.04 29.31
CA ALA A 117 35.23 -78.23 27.88
C ALA A 117 34.61 -79.57 27.46
N ILE A 118 33.48 -79.52 26.75
CA ILE A 118 32.81 -80.71 26.23
C ILE A 118 32.75 -80.59 24.71
N GLY A 119 33.63 -81.29 24.01
CA GLY A 119 33.81 -81.21 22.55
C GLY A 119 34.45 -79.91 22.04
N GLY A 120 34.70 -78.94 22.93
CA GLY A 120 35.25 -77.63 22.61
C GLY A 120 36.56 -77.33 23.34
N THR A 121 36.92 -76.05 23.37
CA THR A 121 38.12 -75.52 24.02
C THR A 121 37.75 -74.40 24.98
N ALA A 122 38.01 -74.60 26.27
CA ALA A 122 37.92 -73.56 27.29
C ALA A 122 39.35 -73.14 27.70
N TYR A 123 39.74 -71.93 27.34
CA TYR A 123 41.13 -71.46 27.43
C TYR A 123 41.43 -70.74 28.74
N GLU A 124 40.52 -69.85 29.17
CA GLU A 124 40.70 -68.96 30.32
C GLU A 124 39.94 -69.43 31.56
N ALA A 125 40.29 -68.90 32.74
CA ALA A 125 39.69 -69.33 34.01
C ALA A 125 38.16 -69.15 34.05
N ASN A 126 37.46 -70.10 34.70
CA ASN A 126 35.99 -70.20 34.74
C ASN A 126 35.31 -70.29 33.35
N GLY A 127 36.07 -70.58 32.30
CA GLY A 127 35.54 -70.70 30.95
C GLY A 127 34.72 -71.98 30.75
N THR A 128 33.60 -71.87 30.02
CA THR A 128 32.76 -73.02 29.65
C THR A 128 32.62 -73.10 28.14
N ALA A 129 33.03 -74.21 27.52
CA ALA A 129 32.89 -74.46 26.09
C ALA A 129 32.18 -75.80 25.86
N VAL A 130 30.93 -75.75 25.40
CA VAL A 130 30.09 -76.93 25.17
C VAL A 130 29.65 -76.97 23.71
N GLY A 131 30.07 -78.01 22.99
CA GLY A 131 29.78 -78.23 21.58
C GLY A 131 31.07 -78.40 20.77
N THR A 132 31.00 -79.20 19.71
CA THR A 132 32.16 -79.44 18.84
C THR A 132 32.67 -78.13 18.24
N GLY A 133 33.93 -77.81 18.52
CA GLY A 133 34.56 -76.57 18.06
C GLY A 133 34.09 -75.30 18.79
N ALA A 134 33.34 -75.41 19.89
CA ALA A 134 33.05 -74.27 20.75
C ALA A 134 34.36 -73.75 21.38
N PHE A 135 34.49 -72.44 21.52
CA PHE A 135 35.67 -71.78 22.06
C PHE A 135 35.26 -70.73 23.10
N ALA A 136 35.77 -70.86 24.33
CA ALA A 136 35.62 -69.87 25.39
C ALA A 136 37.00 -69.40 25.85
N GLY A 137 37.39 -68.20 25.42
CA GLY A 137 38.74 -67.67 25.64
C GLY A 137 39.06 -66.49 24.74
N SER A 138 40.23 -65.87 24.92
CA SER A 138 40.68 -64.78 24.06
C SER A 138 41.45 -65.31 22.84
N LEU A 139 41.15 -64.81 21.63
CA LEU A 139 42.01 -64.99 20.45
C LEU A 139 43.04 -63.86 20.28
N ALA A 140 42.97 -62.80 21.10
CA ALA A 140 43.90 -61.69 21.04
C ALA A 140 45.20 -62.01 21.80
N ASN A 141 46.34 -61.60 21.24
CA ASN A 141 47.64 -61.67 21.93
C ASN A 141 47.56 -60.86 23.24
N ASN A 142 47.82 -61.50 24.39
CA ASN A 142 47.63 -60.96 25.75
C ASN A 142 46.20 -60.52 26.10
N GLY A 143 45.19 -60.91 25.32
CA GLY A 143 43.79 -60.69 25.69
C GLY A 143 43.35 -61.68 26.76
N SER A 144 42.43 -61.25 27.61
CA SER A 144 41.88 -62.07 28.70
C SER A 144 40.36 -62.14 28.54
N ALA A 145 39.79 -63.34 28.68
CA ALA A 145 38.35 -63.58 28.59
C ALA A 145 37.88 -64.54 29.71
N PRO A 146 38.12 -64.21 31.00
CA PRO A 146 37.68 -65.04 32.10
C PRO A 146 36.15 -65.07 32.13
N ASN A 147 35.59 -66.18 32.63
CA ASN A 147 34.14 -66.41 32.73
C ASN A 147 33.41 -66.44 31.37
N ALA A 148 34.13 -66.57 30.25
CA ALA A 148 33.52 -66.71 28.94
C ALA A 148 32.78 -68.05 28.81
N SER A 149 31.59 -68.04 28.22
CA SER A 149 30.77 -69.25 28.06
C SER A 149 30.25 -69.40 26.63
N ALA A 150 30.69 -70.44 25.94
CA ALA A 150 30.26 -70.78 24.58
C ALA A 150 29.42 -72.06 24.59
N PHE A 151 28.19 -71.97 24.10
CA PHE A 151 27.23 -73.08 24.00
C PHE A 151 26.77 -73.26 22.55
N GLY A 152 27.27 -74.28 21.87
CA GLY A 152 26.87 -74.66 20.51
C GLY A 152 28.04 -75.05 19.60
N TYR A 153 27.74 -75.75 18.50
CA TYR A 153 28.72 -76.06 17.46
C TYR A 153 29.36 -74.76 16.94
N GLN A 154 30.70 -74.66 17.02
CA GLN A 154 31.45 -73.46 16.61
C GLN A 154 30.96 -72.16 17.26
N ALA A 155 30.49 -72.18 18.52
CA ALA A 155 30.20 -70.96 19.28
C ALA A 155 31.50 -70.37 19.86
N PHE A 156 31.71 -69.05 19.77
CA PHE A 156 32.92 -68.36 20.22
C PHE A 156 32.58 -67.26 21.23
N ALA A 157 32.90 -67.47 22.51
CA ALA A 157 32.83 -66.45 23.55
C ALA A 157 34.24 -65.90 23.80
N MET A 158 34.49 -64.67 23.34
CA MET A 158 35.83 -64.09 23.16
C MET A 158 36.15 -62.90 24.07
N ALA A 159 35.25 -62.57 25.00
CA ALA A 159 35.39 -61.42 25.90
C ALA A 159 35.11 -61.81 27.36
N PRO A 160 35.60 -61.02 28.34
CA PRO A 160 35.33 -61.28 29.76
C PRO A 160 33.83 -61.33 30.07
N ASN A 161 33.41 -62.33 30.85
CA ASN A 161 32.01 -62.47 31.29
C ASN A 161 31.00 -62.44 30.13
N SER A 162 31.37 -62.99 28.97
CA SER A 162 30.52 -63.02 27.78
C SER A 162 29.93 -64.41 27.53
N VAL A 163 28.71 -64.46 27.00
CA VAL A 163 28.04 -65.72 26.62
C VAL A 163 27.77 -65.73 25.13
N ALA A 164 28.23 -66.75 24.42
CA ALA A 164 27.86 -67.04 23.04
C ALA A 164 26.90 -68.22 23.02
N LEU A 165 25.62 -67.97 22.71
CA LEU A 165 24.56 -68.97 22.73
C LEU A 165 24.09 -69.32 21.31
N GLY A 166 24.18 -70.60 20.96
CA GLY A 166 23.79 -71.15 19.67
C GLY A 166 24.97 -71.39 18.72
N ALA A 167 24.74 -72.26 17.72
CA ALA A 167 25.78 -72.63 16.76
C ALA A 167 26.27 -71.42 15.94
N ASN A 168 27.59 -71.33 15.70
CA ASN A 168 28.24 -70.24 14.97
C ASN A 168 28.07 -68.83 15.59
N THR A 169 27.59 -68.73 16.83
CA THR A 169 27.44 -67.45 17.52
C THR A 169 28.80 -66.95 18.00
N GLN A 170 29.12 -65.69 17.73
CA GLN A 170 30.35 -65.05 18.20
C GLN A 170 29.99 -63.93 19.17
N ASN A 171 30.66 -63.87 20.31
CA ASN A 171 30.52 -62.81 21.29
C ASN A 171 31.89 -62.23 21.67
N SER A 172 32.20 -61.07 21.11
CA SER A 172 33.43 -60.32 21.37
C SER A 172 33.23 -59.14 22.34
N GLU A 173 32.08 -59.02 23.00
CA GLU A 173 31.76 -57.91 23.91
C GLU A 173 31.63 -58.39 25.35
N ALA A 174 32.29 -57.69 26.28
CA ALA A 174 32.28 -58.06 27.70
C ALA A 174 30.90 -57.81 28.34
N ASN A 175 30.49 -58.65 29.29
CA ASN A 175 29.20 -58.55 30.01
C ASN A 175 27.96 -58.62 29.11
N THR A 176 28.00 -59.39 28.02
CA THR A 176 26.88 -59.54 27.10
C THR A 176 26.52 -61.00 26.85
N VAL A 177 25.29 -61.24 26.37
CA VAL A 177 24.85 -62.52 25.82
C VAL A 177 24.55 -62.33 24.34
N ALA A 178 25.36 -62.91 23.47
CA ALA A 178 25.08 -62.96 22.04
C ALA A 178 24.27 -64.21 21.71
N VAL A 179 23.22 -64.06 20.90
CA VAL A 179 22.38 -65.16 20.39
C VAL A 179 22.47 -65.34 18.87
N GLY A 180 23.24 -64.51 18.18
CA GLY A 180 23.32 -64.45 16.72
C GLY A 180 22.04 -63.90 16.05
N ASN A 181 21.88 -64.12 14.74
CA ASN A 181 20.69 -63.72 13.97
C ASN A 181 19.49 -64.65 14.27
N ARG A 182 19.02 -64.63 15.52
CA ARG A 182 17.96 -65.51 16.02
C ARG A 182 16.85 -64.72 16.69
N ARG A 183 15.62 -65.21 16.54
CA ARG A 183 14.48 -64.68 17.27
C ARG A 183 14.45 -65.26 18.68
N ILE A 184 14.39 -64.40 19.69
CA ILE A 184 14.08 -64.79 21.06
C ILE A 184 12.56 -64.85 21.15
N THR A 185 12.01 -66.04 21.40
CA THR A 185 10.55 -66.26 21.51
C THR A 185 10.21 -66.67 22.94
N GLN A 186 8.92 -66.64 23.31
CA GLN A 186 8.46 -66.88 24.70
C GLN A 186 8.98 -65.82 25.69
N VAL A 187 9.06 -64.55 25.25
CA VAL A 187 9.40 -63.41 26.11
C VAL A 187 8.12 -62.82 26.69
N THR A 188 7.84 -63.11 27.96
CA THR A 188 6.76 -62.49 28.73
C THR A 188 7.00 -60.98 28.86
N ALA A 189 5.93 -60.20 29.04
CA ALA A 189 6.03 -58.75 29.18
C ALA A 189 6.96 -58.36 30.35
N GLY A 190 7.96 -57.53 30.07
CA GLY A 190 8.87 -57.00 31.08
C GLY A 190 8.15 -56.06 32.05
N THR A 191 8.48 -56.14 33.33
CA THR A 191 7.86 -55.33 34.39
C THR A 191 8.86 -54.40 35.08
N ASN A 192 10.14 -54.74 35.09
CA ASN A 192 11.23 -53.91 35.59
C ASN A 192 11.93 -53.15 34.46
N PRO A 193 12.62 -52.04 34.76
CA PRO A 193 13.35 -51.26 33.76
C PRO A 193 14.46 -52.01 33.00
N LEU A 194 14.92 -53.16 33.52
CA LEU A 194 15.99 -53.97 32.94
C LEU A 194 15.47 -55.25 32.26
N ASP A 195 14.16 -55.47 32.23
CA ASP A 195 13.55 -56.61 31.54
C ASP A 195 13.55 -56.37 30.02
N ALA A 196 13.60 -57.45 29.23
CA ALA A 196 13.44 -57.34 27.78
C ALA A 196 12.00 -56.94 27.42
N VAL A 197 11.85 -56.01 26.46
CA VAL A 197 10.54 -55.58 25.94
C VAL A 197 10.09 -56.55 24.85
N ASN A 198 8.89 -57.12 24.98
CA ASN A 198 8.34 -57.96 23.92
C ASN A 198 7.59 -57.13 22.86
N VAL A 199 7.32 -57.72 21.68
CA VAL A 199 6.68 -57.01 20.56
C VAL A 199 5.28 -56.51 20.91
N GLN A 200 4.57 -57.18 21.83
CA GLN A 200 3.26 -56.71 22.30
C GLN A 200 3.38 -55.39 23.07
N GLN A 201 4.33 -55.28 24.02
CA GLN A 201 4.58 -54.04 24.76
C GLN A 201 4.99 -52.91 23.82
N LEU A 202 5.84 -53.20 22.81
CA LEU A 202 6.20 -52.23 21.79
C LEU A 202 4.99 -51.78 20.96
N ASN A 203 4.18 -52.73 20.48
CA ASN A 203 2.97 -52.43 19.72
C ASN A 203 1.93 -51.67 20.55
N SER A 204 1.82 -51.96 21.85
CA SER A 204 0.97 -51.20 22.77
C SER A 204 1.48 -49.78 22.99
N ALA A 205 2.79 -49.58 23.12
CA ALA A 205 3.40 -48.25 23.20
C ALA A 205 3.21 -47.47 21.89
N ILE A 206 3.38 -48.11 20.74
CA ILE A 206 3.14 -47.51 19.41
C ILE A 206 1.66 -47.23 19.20
N ALA A 207 0.75 -48.11 19.63
CA ALA A 207 -0.69 -47.86 19.56
C ALA A 207 -1.13 -46.74 20.52
N GLY A 208 -0.40 -46.56 21.62
CA GLY A 208 -0.54 -45.43 22.53
C GLY A 208 0.12 -44.15 22.01
N LEU A 209 0.99 -44.23 20.99
CA LEU A 209 1.34 -43.04 20.23
C LEU A 209 0.08 -42.59 19.53
N PRO A 210 -0.28 -41.32 19.69
CA PRO A 210 -1.63 -40.95 19.42
C PRO A 210 -1.74 -40.76 17.90
N THR A 211 -2.32 -41.78 17.27
CA THR A 211 -2.49 -41.90 15.83
C THR A 211 -3.87 -41.36 15.51
N GLY A 212 -3.95 -40.39 14.60
CA GLY A 212 -5.24 -40.02 14.02
C GLY A 212 -5.91 -41.29 13.49
N GLY A 213 -7.16 -41.54 13.89
CA GLY A 213 -7.86 -42.78 13.59
C GLY A 213 -7.82 -43.11 12.10
N THR A 214 -7.32 -44.32 11.78
CA THR A 214 -7.30 -45.16 10.54
C THR A 214 -7.69 -44.61 9.14
N SER A 215 -7.83 -43.31 8.92
CA SER A 215 -8.25 -42.72 7.63
C SER A 215 -7.45 -41.48 7.21
N ASP A 216 -6.69 -40.84 8.09
CA ASP A 216 -5.96 -39.62 7.74
C ASP A 216 -4.47 -39.67 8.17
N PRO A 217 -3.53 -39.26 7.29
CA PRO A 217 -2.10 -39.24 7.60
C PRO A 217 -1.81 -38.25 8.73
N ILE A 218 -0.94 -38.66 9.68
CA ILE A 218 -0.38 -37.91 10.83
C ILE A 218 -0.88 -36.45 10.92
N THR A 219 -2.01 -36.23 11.59
CA THR A 219 -2.74 -34.95 11.52
C THR A 219 -2.60 -34.10 12.78
N TRP A 220 -1.48 -34.20 13.52
CA TRP A 220 -1.25 -33.32 14.67
C TRP A 220 0.20 -33.27 15.15
N ILE A 221 0.73 -32.05 15.19
CA ILE A 221 1.91 -31.69 15.98
C ILE A 221 1.39 -30.84 17.14
N ALA A 222 0.95 -31.48 18.23
CA ALA A 222 0.75 -30.77 19.50
C ALA A 222 2.08 -30.78 20.26
N ALA A 223 3.01 -29.90 19.85
CA ALA A 223 4.29 -29.76 20.53
C ALA A 223 4.13 -28.81 21.72
N THR A 224 3.92 -29.36 22.92
CA THR A 224 3.81 -28.58 24.16
C THR A 224 4.50 -29.20 25.36
N ASP A 225 4.87 -28.35 26.30
CA ASP A 225 5.05 -28.69 27.71
C ASP A 225 3.72 -29.25 28.27
N THR A 226 3.80 -30.35 29.01
CA THR A 226 2.67 -31.05 29.65
C THR A 226 1.76 -30.18 30.53
N SER A 227 2.23 -29.01 30.96
CA SER A 227 1.47 -28.08 31.82
C SER A 227 0.50 -27.13 31.08
N ALA A 228 0.63 -26.98 29.76
CA ALA A 228 -0.17 -26.06 28.95
C ALA A 228 -0.36 -26.59 27.51
N PRO A 229 -1.22 -27.60 27.33
CA PRO A 229 -1.32 -28.31 26.06
C PRO A 229 -1.87 -27.44 24.92
N ALA A 230 -1.35 -27.66 23.72
CA ALA A 230 -1.95 -27.15 22.50
C ALA A 230 -3.22 -27.94 22.24
N THR A 231 -4.28 -27.24 21.87
CA THR A 231 -5.62 -27.81 21.69
C THR A 231 -6.00 -27.76 20.22
N VAL A 232 -6.42 -28.90 19.70
CA VAL A 232 -7.03 -29.01 18.38
C VAL A 232 -8.49 -29.37 18.62
N ASN A 233 -9.41 -28.48 18.25
CA ASN A 233 -10.85 -28.60 18.52
C ASN A 233 -11.63 -28.78 17.21
N GLY A 234 -12.42 -29.84 17.11
CA GLY A 234 -13.26 -30.13 15.96
C GLY A 234 -14.24 -31.25 16.28
N ASP A 235 -15.31 -31.35 15.50
CA ASP A 235 -16.15 -32.54 15.51
C ASP A 235 -15.30 -33.75 15.09
N THR A 236 -15.42 -34.87 15.79
CA THR A 236 -14.65 -36.11 15.56
C THR A 236 -14.71 -36.65 14.13
N SER A 237 -15.67 -36.21 13.32
CA SER A 237 -15.78 -36.51 11.87
C SER A 237 -15.16 -35.46 10.92
N ALA A 238 -14.64 -34.35 11.44
CA ALA A 238 -14.19 -33.17 10.68
C ALA A 238 -12.73 -32.77 10.90
N PHE A 239 -11.91 -33.56 11.59
CA PHE A 239 -10.49 -33.25 11.86
C PHE A 239 -9.56 -33.34 10.63
N ARG A 240 -9.84 -32.58 9.55
CA ARG A 240 -8.93 -32.48 8.41
C ARG A 240 -8.02 -31.26 8.53
N GLY A 241 -6.71 -31.53 8.71
CA GLY A 241 -5.61 -30.58 8.56
C GLY A 241 -5.52 -29.44 9.58
N GLN A 242 -5.98 -29.66 10.82
CA GLN A 242 -5.82 -28.67 11.90
C GLN A 242 -4.43 -28.78 12.55
N VAL A 243 -3.79 -27.65 12.88
CA VAL A 243 -2.43 -27.61 13.43
C VAL A 243 -2.37 -26.61 14.60
N ALA A 244 -2.02 -27.05 15.80
CA ALA A 244 -1.82 -26.17 16.96
C ALA A 244 -0.42 -26.38 17.56
N VAL A 245 0.45 -25.37 17.47
CA VAL A 245 1.85 -25.44 17.90
C VAL A 245 2.15 -24.33 18.90
N GLY A 246 2.56 -24.71 20.11
CA GLY A 246 2.90 -23.80 21.20
C GLY A 246 1.94 -23.87 22.38
N PRO A 247 2.37 -23.49 23.61
CA PRO A 247 1.52 -23.62 24.79
C PRO A 247 0.23 -22.82 24.66
N ASN A 248 -0.91 -23.42 25.02
CA ASN A 248 -2.25 -22.84 24.89
C ASN A 248 -2.65 -22.43 23.44
N ALA A 249 -1.92 -22.87 22.41
CA ALA A 249 -2.36 -22.64 21.03
C ALA A 249 -3.66 -23.42 20.78
N VAL A 250 -4.62 -22.83 20.08
CA VAL A 250 -5.91 -23.43 19.77
C VAL A 250 -6.15 -23.37 18.26
N ALA A 251 -6.32 -24.53 17.63
CA ALA A 251 -6.76 -24.64 16.25
C ALA A 251 -8.14 -25.28 16.18
N GLY A 252 -9.14 -24.50 15.79
CA GLY A 252 -10.53 -24.87 15.62
C GLY A 252 -11.47 -24.45 16.77
N ASN A 253 -12.76 -24.55 16.49
CA ASN A 253 -13.88 -24.32 17.41
C ASN A 253 -14.92 -25.45 17.24
N ALA A 254 -15.79 -25.62 18.24
CA ALA A 254 -16.97 -26.47 18.22
C ALA A 254 -17.89 -26.28 17.00
N SER A 255 -17.81 -25.14 16.30
CA SER A 255 -18.62 -24.83 15.10
C SER A 255 -18.21 -25.58 13.82
N GLY A 256 -17.17 -26.42 13.83
CA GLY A 256 -16.90 -27.39 12.75
C GLY A 256 -15.94 -26.97 11.63
N GLY A 257 -15.28 -25.80 11.75
CA GLY A 257 -14.29 -25.36 10.76
C GLY A 257 -13.05 -26.29 10.64
N VAL A 258 -12.61 -26.55 9.41
CA VAL A 258 -11.48 -27.45 9.08
C VAL A 258 -10.25 -26.67 8.58
N TYR A 259 -9.04 -27.26 8.56
CA TYR A 259 -7.81 -26.60 8.09
C TYR A 259 -7.35 -25.36 8.86
N ASN A 260 -7.61 -25.30 10.17
CA ASN A 260 -7.18 -24.18 11.02
C ASN A 260 -5.76 -24.39 11.52
N SER A 261 -4.93 -23.35 11.50
CA SER A 261 -3.53 -23.43 11.91
C SER A 261 -3.18 -22.33 12.92
N ALA A 262 -2.77 -22.71 14.12
CA ALA A 262 -2.35 -21.82 15.20
C ALA A 262 -0.89 -22.07 15.59
N PHE A 263 -0.06 -21.03 15.55
CA PHE A 263 1.36 -21.08 15.86
C PHE A 263 1.74 -19.98 16.86
N GLY A 264 2.19 -20.38 18.06
CA GLY A 264 2.66 -19.48 19.11
C GLY A 264 1.86 -19.60 20.42
N TYR A 265 2.41 -19.03 21.49
CA TYR A 265 1.77 -19.03 22.82
C TYR A 265 0.37 -18.39 22.75
N GLY A 266 -0.67 -19.15 23.09
CA GLY A 266 -2.06 -18.66 23.08
C GLY A 266 -2.57 -18.20 21.70
N ALA A 267 -1.93 -18.60 20.60
CA ALA A 267 -2.42 -18.33 19.25
C ALA A 267 -3.74 -19.08 19.02
N ASN A 268 -4.73 -18.43 18.39
CA ASN A 268 -6.06 -18.98 18.24
C ASN A 268 -6.55 -18.84 16.79
N ALA A 269 -6.83 -19.97 16.15
CA ALA A 269 -7.29 -20.02 14.77
C ALA A 269 -8.65 -20.71 14.69
N GLY A 270 -9.67 -20.02 14.20
CA GLY A 270 -10.97 -20.62 13.87
C GLY A 270 -12.02 -20.45 14.97
N LEU A 271 -11.87 -19.44 15.84
CA LEU A 271 -12.73 -19.25 17.02
C LEU A 271 -14.22 -19.05 16.68
N ASN A 272 -14.56 -18.43 15.55
CA ASN A 272 -15.95 -18.22 15.13
C ASN A 272 -16.15 -18.61 13.65
N SER A 273 -15.34 -19.57 13.20
CA SER A 273 -15.26 -19.99 11.82
C SER A 273 -16.15 -21.22 11.59
N THR A 274 -17.07 -21.13 10.63
CA THR A 274 -17.96 -22.20 10.19
C THR A 274 -17.36 -23.07 9.09
N VAL A 275 -16.53 -22.50 8.23
CA VAL A 275 -15.88 -23.22 7.11
C VAL A 275 -14.45 -23.64 7.47
N GLY A 276 -13.74 -22.79 8.23
CA GLY A 276 -12.34 -22.99 8.59
C GLY A 276 -11.36 -22.22 7.69
N GLN A 277 -10.19 -22.81 7.43
CA GLN A 277 -9.06 -22.23 6.69
C GLN A 277 -8.47 -20.99 7.36
N THR A 278 -8.45 -20.98 8.68
CA THR A 278 -7.91 -19.85 9.45
C THR A 278 -6.46 -20.07 9.82
N THR A 279 -5.67 -19.00 9.82
CA THR A 279 -4.26 -19.07 10.22
C THR A 279 -3.95 -18.00 11.27
N ALA A 280 -3.43 -18.40 12.42
CA ALA A 280 -2.98 -17.50 13.47
C ALA A 280 -1.51 -17.75 13.79
N VAL A 281 -0.65 -16.77 13.54
CA VAL A 281 0.79 -16.85 13.74
C VAL A 281 1.24 -15.71 14.65
N GLY A 282 1.84 -16.06 15.79
CA GLY A 282 2.34 -15.12 16.79
C GLY A 282 1.64 -15.29 18.13
N ALA A 283 2.32 -14.90 19.22
CA ALA A 283 1.75 -15.02 20.55
C ALA A 283 0.45 -14.21 20.67
N LEU A 284 -0.60 -14.83 21.21
CA LEU A 284 -1.93 -14.23 21.39
C LEU A 284 -2.59 -13.74 20.09
N SER A 285 -2.12 -14.19 18.92
CA SER A 285 -2.79 -13.91 17.64
C SER A 285 -4.15 -14.62 17.59
N ASN A 286 -5.15 -14.00 16.95
CA ASN A 286 -6.52 -14.50 16.97
C ASN A 286 -7.21 -14.33 15.59
N ALA A 287 -7.25 -15.40 14.80
CA ALA A 287 -7.96 -15.46 13.53
C ALA A 287 -9.39 -16.00 13.73
N GLN A 288 -10.39 -15.11 13.80
CA GLN A 288 -11.75 -15.47 14.25
C GLN A 288 -12.72 -15.82 13.11
N ALA A 289 -12.57 -15.22 11.92
CA ALA A 289 -13.51 -15.39 10.80
C ALA A 289 -13.05 -16.45 9.78
N ASP A 290 -13.97 -16.93 8.94
CA ASP A 290 -13.68 -17.86 7.84
C ASP A 290 -12.62 -17.30 6.87
N ASN A 291 -11.69 -18.18 6.44
CA ASN A 291 -10.58 -17.82 5.54
C ASN A 291 -9.74 -16.61 6.01
N SER A 292 -9.67 -16.38 7.32
CA SER A 292 -8.93 -15.23 7.87
C SER A 292 -7.54 -15.61 8.37
N SER A 293 -6.60 -14.67 8.26
CA SER A 293 -5.21 -14.88 8.66
C SER A 293 -4.72 -13.76 9.58
N THR A 294 -3.91 -14.11 10.57
CA THR A 294 -3.26 -13.15 11.47
C THR A 294 -1.78 -13.47 11.60
N PHE A 295 -0.93 -12.44 11.50
CA PHE A 295 0.52 -12.55 11.59
C PHE A 295 1.06 -11.46 12.54
N GLY A 296 1.59 -11.86 13.69
CA GLY A 296 2.17 -10.96 14.69
C GLY A 296 1.51 -11.08 16.06
N VAL A 297 2.21 -10.60 17.10
CA VAL A 297 1.74 -10.69 18.49
C VAL A 297 0.43 -9.91 18.68
N GLY A 298 -0.63 -10.58 19.16
CA GLY A 298 -1.93 -9.95 19.39
C GLY A 298 -2.69 -9.51 18.12
N ALA A 299 -2.21 -9.88 16.92
CA ALA A 299 -2.92 -9.59 15.67
C ALA A 299 -4.28 -10.31 15.66
N THR A 300 -5.36 -9.64 15.31
CA THR A 300 -6.72 -10.18 15.45
C THR A 300 -7.57 -9.92 14.21
N THR A 301 -8.20 -10.93 13.63
CA THR A 301 -9.33 -10.70 12.72
C THR A 301 -10.64 -10.70 13.52
N GLY A 302 -11.54 -9.75 13.24
CA GLY A 302 -12.87 -9.73 13.83
C GLY A 302 -13.73 -10.89 13.35
N THR A 303 -14.84 -11.16 14.03
CA THR A 303 -15.74 -12.30 13.71
C THR A 303 -16.35 -12.22 12.30
N ASP A 304 -16.54 -11.01 11.77
CA ASP A 304 -17.15 -10.78 10.46
C ASP A 304 -16.11 -10.47 9.37
N ALA A 305 -14.81 -10.53 9.71
CA ALA A 305 -13.71 -10.23 8.79
C ALA A 305 -13.34 -11.44 7.91
N VAL A 306 -14.33 -12.00 7.21
CA VAL A 306 -14.16 -13.14 6.30
C VAL A 306 -13.19 -12.77 5.18
N ASN A 307 -12.28 -13.69 4.82
CA ASN A 307 -11.28 -13.46 3.77
C ASN A 307 -10.37 -12.24 4.04
N SER A 308 -10.03 -12.01 5.31
CA SER A 308 -9.21 -10.87 5.72
C SER A 308 -7.91 -11.28 6.40
N THR A 309 -6.88 -10.45 6.26
CA THR A 309 -5.56 -10.68 6.84
C THR A 309 -5.14 -9.52 7.73
N ALA A 310 -4.80 -9.78 9.00
CA ALA A 310 -4.17 -8.78 9.88
C ALA A 310 -2.67 -9.06 10.01
N ILE A 311 -1.83 -8.11 9.61
CA ILE A 311 -0.36 -8.23 9.61
C ILE A 311 0.24 -7.20 10.57
N GLY A 312 1.14 -7.68 11.42
CA GLY A 312 1.84 -6.92 12.44
C GLY A 312 1.19 -6.99 13.82
N ALA A 313 1.99 -6.74 14.87
CA ALA A 313 1.53 -6.79 16.25
C ALA A 313 0.35 -5.83 16.50
N TRP A 314 -0.68 -6.34 17.20
CA TRP A 314 -1.90 -5.62 17.58
C TRP A 314 -2.71 -5.01 16.42
N THR A 315 -2.47 -5.48 15.20
CA THR A 315 -3.28 -5.08 14.04
C THR A 315 -4.62 -5.81 14.08
N SER A 316 -5.70 -5.11 13.73
CA SER A 316 -7.02 -5.74 13.60
C SER A 316 -7.71 -5.44 12.28
N THR A 317 -8.53 -6.38 11.84
CA THR A 317 -9.47 -6.21 10.72
C THR A 317 -10.90 -6.33 11.22
N ASN A 318 -11.80 -5.46 10.76
CA ASN A 318 -13.21 -5.43 11.15
C ASN A 318 -14.16 -5.51 9.95
N ARG A 319 -13.64 -5.83 8.77
CA ARG A 319 -14.37 -5.91 7.50
C ARG A 319 -13.87 -7.11 6.71
N ALA A 320 -14.75 -7.70 5.90
CA ALA A 320 -14.38 -8.77 4.98
C ALA A 320 -13.45 -8.25 3.84
N ASN A 321 -12.73 -9.17 3.20
CA ASN A 321 -11.86 -8.90 2.04
C ASN A 321 -10.81 -7.79 2.29
N THR A 322 -10.23 -7.73 3.49
CA THR A 322 -9.34 -6.64 3.89
C THR A 322 -8.00 -7.16 4.39
N THR A 323 -6.90 -6.59 3.91
CA THR A 323 -5.57 -6.78 4.51
C THR A 323 -5.17 -5.52 5.28
N ALA A 324 -4.98 -5.64 6.59
CA ALA A 324 -4.54 -4.52 7.44
C ALA A 324 -3.07 -4.71 7.87
N PHE A 325 -2.29 -3.64 7.86
CA PHE A 325 -0.88 -3.63 8.29
C PHE A 325 -0.66 -2.86 9.62
N GLY A 326 -1.71 -2.20 10.14
CA GLY A 326 -1.65 -1.32 11.32
C GLY A 326 -0.90 0.00 11.04
N ASN A 327 -0.47 0.69 12.10
CA ASN A 327 0.30 1.94 12.01
C ASN A 327 1.78 1.66 11.67
N ARG A 328 2.02 1.16 10.45
CA ARG A 328 3.36 0.77 9.96
C ARG A 328 3.64 1.36 8.59
N THR A 329 4.92 1.55 8.29
CA THR A 329 5.37 1.95 6.96
C THR A 329 5.46 0.72 6.05
N LEU A 330 4.83 0.82 4.87
CA LEU A 330 5.05 -0.13 3.78
C LEU A 330 6.24 0.36 2.96
N SER A 331 7.33 -0.43 2.94
CA SER A 331 8.54 -0.13 2.17
C SER A 331 8.71 -1.14 1.03
N GLN A 332 9.55 -0.83 0.05
CA GLN A 332 9.76 -1.65 -1.15
C GLN A 332 8.51 -1.85 -2.02
N VAL A 333 7.57 -0.89 -1.94
CA VAL A 333 6.44 -0.82 -2.88
C VAL A 333 6.97 -0.34 -4.23
N THR A 334 6.84 -1.16 -5.26
CA THR A 334 7.18 -0.77 -6.64
C THR A 334 6.10 0.16 -7.18
N ALA A 335 6.44 1.02 -8.15
CA ALA A 335 5.47 1.90 -8.80
C ALA A 335 4.27 1.10 -9.35
N GLY A 336 3.06 1.44 -8.89
CA GLY A 336 1.83 0.79 -9.33
C GLY A 336 1.54 1.05 -10.81
N THR A 337 1.07 0.05 -11.53
CA THR A 337 0.78 0.12 -12.98
C THR A 337 -0.67 -0.22 -13.31
N GLN A 338 -1.37 -0.91 -12.41
CA GLN A 338 -2.80 -1.20 -12.48
C GLN A 338 -3.60 -0.25 -11.58
N PHE A 339 -4.92 -0.23 -11.77
CA PHE A 339 -5.82 0.70 -11.05
C PHE A 339 -5.87 0.43 -9.54
N ASP A 340 -5.67 -0.81 -9.13
CA ASP A 340 -5.72 -1.31 -7.76
C ASP A 340 -4.33 -1.48 -7.11
N ASP A 341 -3.26 -1.13 -7.82
CA ASP A 341 -1.92 -1.11 -7.25
C ASP A 341 -1.78 0.06 -6.25
N ALA A 342 -0.97 -0.15 -5.20
CA ALA A 342 -0.60 0.93 -4.30
C ALA A 342 0.29 1.96 -5.01
N ALA A 343 -0.12 3.22 -5.05
CA ALA A 343 0.69 4.31 -5.57
C ALA A 343 1.88 4.62 -4.63
N THR A 344 3.07 4.71 -5.19
CA THR A 344 4.26 5.15 -4.44
C THR A 344 4.27 6.68 -4.28
N VAL A 345 4.93 7.18 -3.23
CA VAL A 345 5.14 8.63 -3.05
C VAL A 345 5.82 9.26 -4.27
N GLY A 346 6.73 8.54 -4.94
CA GLY A 346 7.36 8.98 -6.17
C GLY A 346 6.37 9.22 -7.31
N GLN A 347 5.40 8.33 -7.51
CA GLN A 347 4.36 8.52 -8.53
C GLN A 347 3.45 9.72 -8.24
N VAL A 348 3.10 9.92 -6.96
CA VAL A 348 2.32 11.10 -6.54
C VAL A 348 3.14 12.38 -6.74
N GLN A 349 4.45 12.33 -6.47
CA GLN A 349 5.36 13.45 -6.68
C GLN A 349 5.52 13.79 -8.16
N ASP A 350 5.62 12.79 -9.04
CA ASP A 350 5.67 12.99 -10.50
C ASP A 350 4.37 13.61 -11.03
N GLN A 351 3.22 13.13 -10.55
CA GLN A 351 1.90 13.71 -10.84
C GLN A 351 1.82 15.17 -10.37
N ALA A 352 2.28 15.48 -9.15
CA ALA A 352 2.31 16.84 -8.62
C ALA A 352 3.22 17.75 -9.46
N ALA A 353 4.40 17.25 -9.85
CA ALA A 353 5.36 18.00 -10.66
C ALA A 353 4.80 18.36 -12.05
N SER A 354 3.92 17.52 -12.62
CA SER A 354 3.28 17.78 -13.92
C SER A 354 2.39 19.04 -13.93
N LEU A 355 1.95 19.51 -12.75
CA LEU A 355 1.19 20.75 -12.62
C LEU A 355 2.05 22.01 -12.85
N GLY A 356 3.38 21.92 -12.78
CA GLY A 356 4.28 23.06 -12.93
C GLY A 356 4.24 24.04 -11.74
N GLY A 357 4.84 25.22 -11.89
CA GLY A 357 4.80 26.29 -10.87
C GLY A 357 5.42 25.93 -9.51
N GLY A 358 6.27 24.91 -9.44
CA GLY A 358 6.82 24.42 -8.17
C GLY A 358 5.88 23.55 -7.33
N ALA A 359 4.77 23.05 -7.93
CA ALA A 359 3.94 22.04 -7.29
C ALA A 359 4.78 20.79 -6.95
N GLY A 360 4.46 20.18 -5.82
CA GLY A 360 5.19 19.01 -5.32
C GLY A 360 4.40 18.27 -4.26
N TYR A 361 4.93 17.13 -3.84
CA TYR A 361 4.38 16.34 -2.75
C TYR A 361 5.51 15.95 -1.83
N ASN A 362 5.43 16.35 -0.56
CA ASN A 362 6.44 16.06 0.44
C ASN A 362 5.80 15.77 1.80
N ALA A 363 6.24 14.68 2.44
CA ALA A 363 5.79 14.28 3.78
C ALA A 363 4.26 14.23 3.95
N GLY A 364 3.52 13.79 2.93
CA GLY A 364 2.06 13.67 3.00
C GLY A 364 1.29 14.93 2.56
N VAL A 365 1.99 16.02 2.24
CA VAL A 365 1.38 17.33 1.94
C VAL A 365 1.68 17.74 0.50
N PHE A 366 0.66 18.22 -0.21
CA PHE A 366 0.82 18.85 -1.51
C PHE A 366 1.27 20.30 -1.35
N THR A 367 2.33 20.67 -2.06
CA THR A 367 2.72 22.07 -2.28
C THR A 367 1.90 22.62 -3.45
N THR A 368 1.16 23.70 -3.22
CA THR A 368 0.36 24.36 -4.26
C THR A 368 1.26 24.96 -5.36
N PRO A 369 0.92 24.82 -6.65
CA PRO A 369 1.67 25.46 -7.73
C PRO A 369 1.59 26.99 -7.60
N THR A 370 2.61 27.69 -8.10
CA THR A 370 2.66 29.14 -8.22
C THR A 370 3.08 29.51 -9.64
N TYR A 371 2.16 30.13 -10.38
CA TYR A 371 2.41 30.63 -11.73
C TYR A 371 2.65 32.14 -11.66
N SER A 372 3.86 32.56 -12.00
CA SER A 372 4.22 33.97 -12.13
C SER A 372 4.15 34.42 -13.58
N LEU A 373 3.38 35.46 -13.84
CA LEU A 373 3.32 36.16 -15.13
C LEU A 373 4.17 37.44 -15.04
N ALA A 374 4.57 38.00 -16.20
CA ALA A 374 5.65 39.00 -16.36
C ALA A 374 5.69 40.18 -15.36
N SER A 375 6.88 40.80 -15.24
CA SER A 375 7.19 41.84 -14.25
C SER A 375 6.23 43.02 -14.26
N GLY A 376 5.57 43.28 -13.13
CA GLY A 376 4.68 44.43 -12.93
C GLY A 376 3.29 44.08 -12.39
N VAL A 377 2.94 42.80 -12.30
CA VAL A 377 1.65 42.32 -11.76
C VAL A 377 1.84 41.75 -10.34
N PRO A 378 1.02 42.12 -9.34
CA PRO A 378 1.11 41.58 -7.97
C PRO A 378 0.59 40.15 -7.78
N ALA A 379 -0.12 39.58 -8.76
CA ALA A 379 -0.88 38.34 -8.58
C ALA A 379 -0.04 37.10 -8.93
N SER A 380 0.32 36.33 -7.91
CA SER A 380 0.71 34.93 -8.06
C SER A 380 -0.56 34.09 -8.22
N PHE A 381 -0.59 33.20 -9.21
CA PHE A 381 -1.76 32.33 -9.45
C PHE A 381 -1.47 30.90 -8.99
N HIS A 382 -2.45 30.24 -8.40
CA HIS A 382 -2.30 28.87 -7.88
C HIS A 382 -3.13 27.82 -8.64
N THR A 383 -3.78 28.25 -9.72
CA THR A 383 -4.43 27.38 -10.69
C THR A 383 -4.08 27.83 -12.10
N VAL A 384 -4.05 26.88 -13.03
CA VAL A 384 -3.85 27.20 -14.46
C VAL A 384 -5.00 28.07 -14.99
N GLY A 385 -6.23 27.82 -14.52
CA GLY A 385 -7.41 28.57 -14.93
C GLY A 385 -7.32 30.06 -14.61
N ASP A 386 -6.93 30.41 -13.39
CA ASP A 386 -6.82 31.81 -12.97
C ASP A 386 -5.70 32.54 -13.72
N ALA A 387 -4.57 31.87 -13.93
CA ALA A 387 -3.45 32.42 -14.69
C ALA A 387 -3.83 32.71 -16.15
N LEU A 388 -4.55 31.78 -16.81
CA LEU A 388 -5.02 31.96 -18.18
C LEU A 388 -6.10 33.04 -18.29
N ASN A 389 -7.06 33.06 -17.36
CA ASN A 389 -8.12 34.08 -17.32
C ASN A 389 -7.55 35.49 -17.14
N TYR A 390 -6.52 35.63 -16.29
CA TYR A 390 -5.82 36.90 -16.14
C TYR A 390 -5.13 37.34 -17.44
N LEU A 391 -4.44 36.41 -18.12
CA LEU A 391 -3.80 36.70 -19.40
C LEU A 391 -4.82 37.15 -20.46
N ASP A 392 -5.96 36.46 -20.55
CA ASP A 392 -7.06 36.77 -21.47
C ASP A 392 -7.68 38.14 -21.21
N THR A 393 -7.96 38.43 -19.94
CA THR A 393 -8.46 39.75 -19.51
C THR A 393 -7.46 40.86 -19.82
N SER A 394 -6.17 40.61 -19.56
CA SER A 394 -5.09 41.58 -19.81
C SER A 394 -4.90 41.85 -21.31
N MET A 395 -4.95 40.80 -22.15
CA MET A 395 -4.92 40.96 -23.61
C MET A 395 -6.13 41.76 -24.10
N THR A 396 -7.33 41.42 -23.65
CA THR A 396 -8.57 42.11 -24.03
C THR A 396 -8.54 43.60 -23.64
N ALA A 397 -8.03 43.91 -22.45
CA ALA A 397 -7.82 45.28 -22.00
C ALA A 397 -6.78 46.03 -22.86
N GLY A 398 -5.67 45.39 -23.23
CA GLY A 398 -4.66 45.95 -24.13
C GLY A 398 -5.22 46.29 -25.52
N TRP A 399 -6.01 45.38 -26.11
CA TRP A 399 -6.68 45.62 -27.38
C TRP A 399 -7.71 46.76 -27.31
N SER A 400 -8.45 46.83 -26.21
CA SER A 400 -9.40 47.92 -25.95
C SER A 400 -8.69 49.28 -25.82
N ALA A 401 -7.56 49.34 -25.11
CA ALA A 401 -6.74 50.55 -25.00
C ALA A 401 -6.24 51.02 -26.38
N MET A 402 -5.82 50.08 -27.25
CA MET A 402 -5.39 50.40 -28.61
C MET A 402 -6.54 51.00 -29.46
N SER A 403 -7.78 50.52 -29.30
CA SER A 403 -8.94 51.12 -29.98
C SER A 403 -9.25 52.55 -29.52
N SER A 404 -9.00 52.87 -28.24
CA SER A 404 -9.15 54.24 -27.72
C SER A 404 -8.11 55.21 -28.30
N TRP A 405 -6.90 54.75 -28.62
CA TRP A 405 -5.88 55.60 -29.26
C TRP A 405 -6.21 55.97 -30.70
N LEU A 406 -6.98 55.13 -31.40
CA LEU A 406 -7.41 55.39 -32.77
C LEU A 406 -8.53 56.45 -32.81
N GLY A 407 -9.41 56.52 -31.82
CA GLY A 407 -10.51 57.51 -31.80
C GLY A 407 -11.62 57.20 -32.83
N GLY A 408 -12.48 58.16 -33.16
CA GLY A 408 -13.52 57.99 -34.21
C GLY A 408 -14.55 56.88 -33.93
N GLY A 409 -14.72 56.44 -32.69
CA GLY A 409 -15.62 55.33 -32.35
C GLY A 409 -15.08 53.93 -32.68
N ALA A 410 -13.77 53.77 -32.88
CA ALA A 410 -13.16 52.43 -32.95
C ALA A 410 -13.39 51.66 -31.65
N VAL A 411 -13.74 50.37 -31.77
CA VAL A 411 -13.99 49.47 -30.64
C VAL A 411 -13.47 48.07 -30.96
N PHE A 412 -12.86 47.43 -29.97
CA PHE A 412 -12.55 46.00 -30.00
C PHE A 412 -13.59 45.26 -29.16
N ASN A 413 -14.37 44.36 -29.78
CA ASN A 413 -15.41 43.60 -29.08
C ASN A 413 -15.41 42.14 -29.55
N ASN A 414 -15.40 41.20 -28.61
CA ASN A 414 -15.41 39.75 -28.86
C ASN A 414 -14.43 39.28 -29.96
N GLY A 415 -13.17 39.71 -29.89
CA GLY A 415 -12.13 39.28 -30.84
C GLY A 415 -12.19 39.95 -32.22
N THR A 416 -13.17 40.84 -32.47
CA THR A 416 -13.32 41.55 -33.74
C THR A 416 -13.05 43.05 -33.55
N PHE A 417 -12.21 43.62 -34.42
CA PHE A 417 -11.89 45.04 -34.41
C PHE A 417 -12.81 45.81 -35.37
N TYR A 418 -13.50 46.84 -34.88
CA TYR A 418 -14.35 47.72 -35.69
C TYR A 418 -13.59 49.02 -36.03
N PRO A 419 -13.53 49.42 -37.32
CA PRO A 419 -12.72 50.55 -37.77
C PRO A 419 -13.27 51.89 -37.24
N PRO A 420 -12.40 52.89 -37.03
CA PRO A 420 -12.82 54.24 -36.65
C PRO A 420 -13.60 54.93 -37.78
N THR A 421 -14.39 55.95 -37.44
CA THR A 421 -15.12 56.82 -38.35
C THR A 421 -14.86 58.28 -37.96
N TYR A 422 -14.26 59.06 -38.87
CA TYR A 422 -14.01 60.49 -38.69
C TYR A 422 -14.81 61.29 -39.71
N SER A 423 -15.56 62.30 -39.24
CA SER A 423 -16.33 63.21 -40.10
C SER A 423 -15.67 64.58 -40.16
N LEU A 424 -15.12 64.94 -41.33
CA LEU A 424 -14.47 66.23 -41.56
C LEU A 424 -15.03 66.88 -42.85
N GLY A 425 -15.52 68.11 -42.73
CA GLY A 425 -15.96 68.90 -43.90
C GLY A 425 -17.07 68.28 -44.74
N GLY A 426 -17.94 67.44 -44.13
CA GLY A 426 -19.02 66.72 -44.83
C GLY A 426 -18.64 65.37 -45.43
N ASN A 427 -17.36 64.96 -45.35
CA ASN A 427 -16.87 63.66 -45.82
C ASN A 427 -16.54 62.73 -44.65
N THR A 428 -16.68 61.41 -44.87
CA THR A 428 -16.42 60.36 -43.87
C THR A 428 -15.13 59.60 -44.21
N TYR A 429 -14.27 59.38 -43.21
CA TYR A 429 -12.97 58.71 -43.32
C TYR A 429 -12.85 57.59 -42.27
N HIS A 430 -12.11 56.52 -42.58
CA HIS A 430 -12.02 55.32 -41.72
C HIS A 430 -10.61 55.01 -41.21
N ASP A 431 -9.67 55.92 -41.44
CA ASP A 431 -8.32 55.88 -40.88
C ASP A 431 -7.81 57.31 -40.68
N VAL A 432 -6.84 57.47 -39.77
CA VAL A 432 -6.27 58.78 -39.42
C VAL A 432 -5.58 59.44 -40.62
N GLY A 433 -4.97 58.65 -41.51
CA GLY A 433 -4.23 59.14 -42.66
C GLY A 433 -5.13 59.81 -43.70
N SER A 434 -6.24 59.17 -44.05
CA SER A 434 -7.22 59.71 -45.00
C SER A 434 -7.97 60.92 -44.45
N ALA A 435 -8.29 60.94 -43.15
CA ALA A 435 -8.90 62.09 -42.48
C ALA A 435 -7.99 63.34 -42.48
N LEU A 436 -6.70 63.18 -42.18
CA LEU A 436 -5.72 64.26 -42.20
C LEU A 436 -5.46 64.79 -43.63
N SER A 437 -5.50 63.91 -44.63
CA SER A 437 -5.43 64.31 -46.05
C SER A 437 -6.64 65.16 -46.47
N GLY A 438 -7.85 64.79 -46.05
CA GLY A 438 -9.06 65.59 -46.29
C GLY A 438 -9.03 66.97 -45.62
N LEU A 439 -8.52 67.05 -44.38
CA LEU A 439 -8.30 68.32 -43.69
C LEU A 439 -7.30 69.22 -44.42
N GLN A 440 -6.20 68.64 -44.92
CA GLN A 440 -5.20 69.36 -45.71
C GLN A 440 -5.81 69.99 -46.96
N THR A 441 -6.72 69.31 -47.66
CA THR A 441 -7.45 69.85 -48.80
C THR A 441 -8.37 71.02 -48.42
N GLN A 442 -9.11 70.90 -47.31
CA GLN A 442 -9.97 71.97 -46.78
C GLN A 442 -9.19 73.23 -46.37
N ILE A 443 -8.05 73.06 -45.68
CA ILE A 443 -7.15 74.17 -45.29
C ILE A 443 -6.53 74.84 -46.53
N THR A 444 -6.19 74.06 -47.56
CA THR A 444 -5.68 74.59 -48.83
C THR A 444 -6.74 75.46 -49.54
N ASN A 445 -8.02 75.11 -49.44
CA ASN A 445 -9.12 75.90 -49.98
C ASN A 445 -9.39 77.19 -49.19
N ILE A 446 -9.17 77.21 -47.87
CA ILE A 446 -9.27 78.42 -47.04
C ILE A 446 -8.16 79.44 -47.38
N ASN A 447 -6.96 78.98 -47.73
CA ASN A 447 -5.83 79.85 -48.09
C ASN A 447 -5.95 80.52 -49.48
N THR A 448 -7.00 80.24 -50.27
CA THR A 448 -7.15 80.78 -51.64
C THR A 448 -8.38 81.68 -51.85
N SER A 449 -9.21 81.93 -50.85
CA SER A 449 -10.36 82.84 -50.96
C SER A 449 -10.22 84.07 -50.06
N GLY A 450 -9.76 85.19 -50.63
CA GLY A 450 -9.80 86.50 -49.99
C GLY A 450 -11.22 87.09 -49.98
N GLY A 451 -11.73 87.45 -48.81
CA GLY A 451 -12.95 88.24 -48.64
C GLY A 451 -13.40 88.35 -47.17
N THR A 452 -13.42 89.57 -46.63
CA THR A 452 -14.00 89.99 -45.34
C THR A 452 -15.18 90.95 -45.60
N PRO A 453 -15.98 91.44 -44.63
CA PRO A 453 -16.55 90.89 -43.37
C PRO A 453 -18.07 91.24 -43.16
N THR A 454 -18.80 90.61 -42.21
CA THR A 454 -19.95 91.26 -41.51
C THR A 454 -20.11 90.78 -40.04
N PRO A 455 -20.46 91.65 -39.06
CA PRO A 455 -20.57 91.33 -37.61
C PRO A 455 -22.05 91.12 -37.13
N PRO A 456 -22.34 90.69 -35.87
CA PRO A 456 -23.12 89.49 -35.47
C PRO A 456 -24.63 89.74 -35.16
N PRO A 457 -25.45 88.68 -34.88
CA PRO A 457 -26.81 88.86 -34.37
C PRO A 457 -26.84 89.19 -32.87
N ALA A 458 -27.62 90.20 -32.51
CA ALA A 458 -27.93 90.60 -31.13
C ALA A 458 -29.01 89.69 -30.52
N TRP A 459 -28.77 89.21 -29.30
CA TRP A 459 -29.78 88.63 -28.41
C TRP A 459 -29.86 89.50 -27.15
N LEU A 460 -31.07 89.63 -26.58
CA LEU A 460 -31.41 90.23 -25.27
C LEU A 460 -31.76 91.75 -25.22
N ALA A 461 -33.02 92.09 -25.55
CA ALA A 461 -33.84 93.09 -24.85
C ALA A 461 -35.34 92.93 -25.24
N SER A 462 -36.27 93.19 -24.31
CA SER A 462 -37.72 93.07 -24.53
C SER A 462 -38.28 94.19 -25.42
N ASP A 463 -39.11 93.86 -26.40
CA ASP A 463 -39.71 94.81 -27.36
C ASP A 463 -41.15 95.25 -26.99
N ASP A 464 -41.59 95.05 -25.73
CA ASP A 464 -42.92 95.49 -25.27
C ASP A 464 -42.83 96.77 -24.40
N PRO A 465 -43.20 97.95 -24.92
CA PRO A 465 -43.11 99.22 -24.20
C PRO A 465 -44.17 99.40 -23.09
N ASN A 466 -45.18 98.51 -22.98
CA ASN A 466 -46.25 98.65 -21.99
C ASN A 466 -45.97 97.91 -20.66
N THR A 467 -44.99 97.00 -20.64
CA THR A 467 -44.64 96.19 -19.47
C THR A 467 -43.11 95.98 -19.37
N PRO A 468 -42.33 97.03 -19.03
CA PRO A 468 -40.88 96.93 -19.02
C PRO A 468 -40.37 95.99 -17.92
N ALA A 469 -39.27 95.28 -18.23
CA ALA A 469 -38.50 94.57 -17.21
C ALA A 469 -37.87 95.57 -16.22
N SER A 470 -37.89 95.25 -14.93
CA SER A 470 -37.34 96.09 -13.86
C SER A 470 -36.30 95.31 -13.05
N ALA A 471 -35.04 95.66 -13.25
CA ALA A 471 -33.91 95.12 -12.48
C ALA A 471 -33.51 96.13 -11.39
N ASN A 472 -34.01 95.95 -10.17
CA ASN A 472 -33.61 96.75 -9.02
C ASN A 472 -32.53 96.03 -8.20
N GLY A 473 -31.46 96.74 -7.82
CA GLY A 473 -30.37 96.21 -7.00
C GLY A 473 -29.03 96.01 -7.73
N TRP A 474 -27.94 95.85 -6.96
CA TRP A 474 -26.60 95.62 -7.51
C TRP A 474 -26.46 94.18 -8.04
N GLY A 475 -26.18 94.03 -9.33
CA GLY A 475 -26.06 92.73 -10.00
C GLY A 475 -27.40 92.07 -10.37
N ALA A 476 -28.51 92.79 -10.28
CA ALA A 476 -29.83 92.27 -10.66
C ALA A 476 -29.97 92.08 -12.18
N THR A 477 -30.63 91.00 -12.58
CA THR A 477 -30.92 90.68 -13.99
C THR A 477 -32.41 90.47 -14.15
N ALA A 478 -33.08 91.31 -14.96
CA ALA A 478 -34.50 91.16 -15.31
C ALA A 478 -34.64 91.06 -16.84
N VAL A 479 -35.16 89.94 -17.34
CA VAL A 479 -35.30 89.67 -18.78
C VAL A 479 -36.69 89.10 -19.06
N GLY A 480 -37.52 89.84 -19.80
CA GLY A 480 -38.90 89.46 -20.16
C GLY A 480 -39.94 90.53 -19.78
N ALA A 481 -41.08 90.54 -20.48
CA ALA A 481 -42.16 91.50 -20.22
C ALA A 481 -42.62 91.43 -18.74
N ASN A 482 -42.66 92.57 -18.05
CA ASN A 482 -43.03 92.68 -16.62
C ASN A 482 -42.14 91.87 -15.64
N ALA A 483 -40.97 91.37 -16.07
CA ALA A 483 -40.03 90.69 -15.17
C ALA A 483 -39.51 91.67 -14.10
N LYS A 484 -39.53 91.27 -12.82
CA LYS A 484 -39.21 92.15 -11.70
C LYS A 484 -38.20 91.51 -10.76
N THR A 485 -37.19 92.29 -10.40
CA THR A 485 -36.37 92.01 -9.22
C THR A 485 -36.61 93.08 -8.14
N GLY A 486 -36.69 92.67 -6.88
CA GLY A 486 -36.85 93.59 -5.75
C GLY A 486 -35.53 94.17 -5.24
N MET A 487 -35.60 95.22 -4.41
CA MET A 487 -34.43 95.86 -3.80
C MET A 487 -33.91 95.05 -2.61
N ALA A 488 -32.67 94.56 -2.70
CA ALA A 488 -31.92 94.05 -1.56
C ALA A 488 -31.48 95.20 -0.64
N GLY A 489 -31.92 95.17 0.62
CA GLY A 489 -31.47 96.07 1.66
C GLY A 489 -30.04 95.76 2.10
N GLY A 490 -29.05 96.17 1.31
CA GLY A 490 -27.63 96.10 1.69
C GLY A 490 -26.81 95.07 0.91
N SER A 491 -25.73 95.60 0.31
CA SER A 491 -24.54 94.96 -0.29
C SER A 491 -24.46 93.43 -0.45
N TYR A 492 -24.28 93.03 -1.73
CA TYR A 492 -23.81 91.73 -2.28
C TYR A 492 -24.84 90.60 -2.46
N GLY A 493 -25.73 90.75 -3.44
CA GLY A 493 -26.49 89.62 -3.99
C GLY A 493 -27.46 90.04 -5.10
N GLY A 494 -27.16 89.70 -6.36
CA GLY A 494 -28.01 90.02 -7.50
C GLY A 494 -29.16 89.02 -7.66
N ASN A 495 -30.41 89.49 -7.63
CA ASN A 495 -31.58 88.67 -7.94
C ASN A 495 -31.71 88.51 -9.47
N THR A 496 -32.14 87.34 -9.93
CA THR A 496 -32.31 87.05 -11.37
C THR A 496 -33.75 86.67 -11.66
N ALA A 497 -34.43 87.42 -12.51
CA ALA A 497 -35.79 87.14 -13.00
C ALA A 497 -35.77 87.04 -14.54
N VAL A 498 -36.03 85.84 -15.09
CA VAL A 498 -36.00 85.57 -16.54
C VAL A 498 -37.30 84.90 -16.97
N GLY A 499 -38.13 85.60 -17.75
CA GLY A 499 -39.46 85.16 -18.19
C GLY A 499 -40.50 86.26 -18.03
N ALA A 500 -41.59 86.23 -18.82
CA ALA A 500 -42.68 87.18 -18.66
C ALA A 500 -43.31 87.06 -17.26
N ASP A 501 -43.55 88.16 -16.57
CA ASP A 501 -44.09 88.19 -15.19
C ASP A 501 -43.25 87.46 -14.12
N ALA A 502 -41.99 87.11 -14.41
CA ALA A 502 -41.12 86.48 -13.41
C ALA A 502 -40.75 87.48 -12.29
N SER A 503 -40.86 87.08 -11.03
CA SER A 503 -40.48 87.88 -9.86
C SER A 503 -39.39 87.20 -9.03
N ALA A 504 -38.35 87.93 -8.67
CA ALA A 504 -37.29 87.45 -7.78
C ALA A 504 -36.97 88.48 -6.69
N GLY A 505 -37.10 88.07 -5.41
CA GLY A 505 -36.78 88.91 -4.25
C GLY A 505 -37.70 90.11 -4.06
N THR A 506 -38.97 90.01 -4.48
CA THR A 506 -39.94 91.11 -4.43
C THR A 506 -40.57 91.34 -3.05
N VAL A 507 -40.39 90.41 -2.10
CA VAL A 507 -40.87 90.55 -0.72
C VAL A 507 -39.71 90.90 0.20
N ALA A 508 -39.84 92.00 0.95
CA ALA A 508 -38.86 92.40 1.96
C ALA A 508 -39.01 91.53 3.21
N ASP A 509 -37.97 90.75 3.52
CA ASP A 509 -37.83 90.09 4.81
C ASP A 509 -37.46 91.14 5.89
N ALA A 510 -37.98 90.97 7.11
CA ALA A 510 -37.76 91.88 8.23
C ALA A 510 -36.27 91.99 8.63
N ASP A 511 -35.45 90.99 8.25
CA ASP A 511 -34.03 90.89 8.56
C ASP A 511 -33.10 91.54 7.50
N GLY A 512 -33.65 92.14 6.44
CA GLY A 512 -32.88 92.90 5.45
C GLY A 512 -32.03 92.07 4.47
N VAL A 513 -32.08 90.74 4.53
CA VAL A 513 -31.28 89.86 3.66
C VAL A 513 -32.10 89.36 2.47
N SER A 514 -32.50 90.23 1.52
CA SER A 514 -33.27 89.82 0.34
C SER A 514 -32.43 89.47 -0.91
N GLY A 515 -31.16 89.08 -0.74
CA GLY A 515 -30.23 88.78 -1.84
C GLY A 515 -30.31 87.36 -2.40
N GLN A 516 -29.98 87.20 -3.70
CA GLN A 516 -29.69 85.94 -4.42
C GLN A 516 -30.89 85.04 -4.81
N ALA A 517 -32.12 85.58 -4.85
CA ALA A 517 -33.24 84.83 -5.39
C ALA A 517 -33.15 84.71 -6.93
N THR A 518 -33.44 83.51 -7.46
CA THR A 518 -33.43 83.24 -8.91
C THR A 518 -34.78 82.71 -9.35
N ALA A 519 -35.46 83.37 -10.27
CA ALA A 519 -36.71 82.95 -10.88
C ALA A 519 -36.56 82.86 -12.41
N VAL A 520 -36.76 81.67 -12.97
CA VAL A 520 -36.63 81.42 -14.41
C VAL A 520 -37.89 80.68 -14.91
N GLY A 521 -38.65 81.31 -15.80
CA GLY A 521 -39.93 80.83 -16.32
C GLY A 521 -41.02 81.92 -16.24
N ALA A 522 -42.01 81.86 -17.14
CA ALA A 522 -43.09 82.86 -17.12
C ALA A 522 -43.94 82.74 -15.84
N GLY A 523 -44.14 83.84 -15.11
CA GLY A 523 -44.83 83.87 -13.82
C GLY A 523 -44.13 83.11 -12.70
N ALA A 524 -42.82 82.80 -12.83
CA ALA A 524 -42.05 82.19 -11.76
C ALA A 524 -41.82 83.21 -10.62
N ALA A 525 -42.07 82.84 -9.37
CA ALA A 525 -42.00 83.74 -8.21
C ALA A 525 -41.07 83.22 -7.10
N ALA A 526 -39.85 83.75 -7.05
CA ALA A 526 -38.87 83.47 -5.99
C ALA A 526 -38.94 84.54 -4.89
N ASP A 527 -39.95 84.45 -4.03
CA ASP A 527 -40.28 85.50 -3.05
C ASP A 527 -39.50 85.35 -1.73
N ALA A 528 -38.92 84.18 -1.45
CA ALA A 528 -38.04 83.99 -0.29
C ALA A 528 -36.55 84.29 -0.60
N PRO A 529 -35.78 84.79 0.39
CA PRO A 529 -34.33 84.96 0.28
C PRO A 529 -33.58 83.68 -0.13
N GLY A 530 -32.60 83.81 -1.04
CA GLY A 530 -31.79 82.68 -1.52
C GLY A 530 -32.56 81.56 -2.22
N SER A 531 -33.84 81.75 -2.55
CA SER A 531 -34.65 80.72 -3.21
C SER A 531 -34.35 80.62 -4.70
N THR A 532 -34.40 79.41 -5.26
CA THR A 532 -34.22 79.15 -6.69
C THR A 532 -35.48 78.51 -7.26
N VAL A 533 -36.12 79.17 -8.22
CA VAL A 533 -37.38 78.78 -8.83
C VAL A 533 -37.16 78.63 -10.34
N LEU A 534 -37.35 77.42 -10.87
CA LEU A 534 -37.17 77.12 -12.29
C LEU A 534 -38.43 76.43 -12.84
N GLY A 535 -39.24 77.15 -13.61
CA GLY A 535 -40.46 76.64 -14.24
C GLY A 535 -41.57 77.69 -14.33
N GLN A 536 -42.40 77.61 -15.36
CA GLN A 536 -43.55 78.50 -15.54
C GLN A 536 -44.52 78.36 -14.34
N GLY A 537 -44.87 79.47 -13.71
CA GLY A 537 -45.78 79.53 -12.55
C GLY A 537 -45.27 78.83 -11.28
N ALA A 538 -43.99 78.46 -11.20
CA ALA A 538 -43.40 77.90 -9.97
C ALA A 538 -43.21 79.00 -8.92
N SER A 539 -43.27 78.67 -7.62
CA SER A 539 -43.21 79.68 -6.56
C SER A 539 -42.51 79.20 -5.29
N ALA A 540 -41.54 79.97 -4.78
CA ALA A 540 -41.03 79.85 -3.42
C ALA A 540 -41.64 80.97 -2.57
N THR A 541 -42.56 80.60 -1.68
CA THR A 541 -43.26 81.57 -0.83
C THR A 541 -42.34 82.18 0.22
N VAL A 542 -42.76 83.28 0.84
CA VAL A 542 -41.95 84.11 1.76
C VAL A 542 -41.26 83.37 2.91
N ASN A 543 -41.74 82.18 3.31
CA ASN A 543 -41.17 81.37 4.40
C ASN A 543 -40.16 80.31 3.91
N ALA A 544 -39.88 80.23 2.61
CA ALA A 544 -39.11 79.16 1.97
C ALA A 544 -37.65 79.55 1.70
N THR A 545 -36.98 80.19 2.65
CA THR A 545 -35.58 80.65 2.54
C THR A 545 -34.64 79.52 2.13
N GLY A 546 -33.80 79.75 1.11
CA GLY A 546 -32.84 78.77 0.60
C GLY A 546 -33.46 77.51 -0.04
N SER A 547 -34.75 77.54 -0.39
CA SER A 547 -35.42 76.42 -1.06
C SER A 547 -35.26 76.45 -2.58
N VAL A 548 -35.47 75.30 -3.22
CA VAL A 548 -35.46 75.14 -4.68
C VAL A 548 -36.80 74.57 -5.16
N ALA A 549 -37.54 75.30 -5.98
CA ALA A 549 -38.75 74.83 -6.65
C ALA A 549 -38.44 74.55 -8.14
N LEU A 550 -38.52 73.28 -8.54
CA LEU A 550 -38.19 72.82 -9.90
C LEU A 550 -39.44 72.31 -10.62
N GLY A 551 -39.64 72.79 -11.85
CA GLY A 551 -40.73 72.42 -12.75
C GLY A 551 -41.95 73.34 -12.68
N GLN A 552 -42.78 73.29 -13.72
CA GLN A 552 -44.00 74.09 -13.85
C GLN A 552 -44.94 73.92 -12.66
N PHE A 553 -45.44 75.04 -12.11
CA PHE A 553 -46.37 75.12 -10.97
C PHE A 553 -45.92 74.41 -9.68
N THR A 554 -44.62 74.17 -9.51
CA THR A 554 -44.08 73.62 -8.26
C THR A 554 -43.99 74.72 -7.21
N SER A 555 -44.39 74.44 -5.96
CA SER A 555 -44.29 75.40 -4.86
C SER A 555 -43.51 74.87 -3.66
N THR A 556 -42.75 75.76 -3.01
CA THR A 556 -42.11 75.53 -1.71
C THR A 556 -42.63 76.52 -0.66
N ASP A 557 -42.94 76.00 0.53
CA ASP A 557 -43.41 76.77 1.69
C ASP A 557 -42.50 76.62 2.93
N ARG A 558 -41.42 75.84 2.80
CA ARG A 558 -40.50 75.51 3.89
C ARG A 558 -39.05 75.78 3.50
N ALA A 559 -38.31 76.44 4.38
CA ALA A 559 -36.88 76.72 4.20
C ALA A 559 -36.05 75.44 3.98
N ASN A 560 -34.94 75.56 3.23
CA ASN A 560 -33.97 74.49 2.95
C ASN A 560 -34.58 73.20 2.35
N THR A 561 -35.54 73.33 1.44
CA THR A 561 -36.17 72.18 0.76
C THR A 561 -35.99 72.23 -0.74
N VAL A 562 -35.95 71.08 -1.40
CA VAL A 562 -36.05 70.97 -2.86
C VAL A 562 -37.40 70.32 -3.21
N ALA A 563 -38.28 71.04 -3.89
CA ALA A 563 -39.53 70.50 -4.42
C ALA A 563 -39.43 70.32 -5.94
N VAL A 564 -39.89 69.17 -6.44
CA VAL A 564 -39.95 68.83 -7.87
C VAL A 564 -41.39 68.72 -8.40
N GLY A 565 -42.39 68.91 -7.53
CA GLY A 565 -43.81 68.73 -7.83
C GLY A 565 -44.18 67.25 -8.06
N ASN A 566 -45.25 66.99 -8.81
CA ASN A 566 -45.71 65.64 -9.19
C ASN A 566 -44.84 65.01 -10.31
N ARG A 567 -43.52 65.06 -10.16
CA ARG A 567 -42.56 64.59 -11.17
C ARG A 567 -41.67 63.49 -10.61
N THR A 568 -41.21 62.63 -11.50
CA THR A 568 -40.26 61.56 -11.17
C THR A 568 -38.83 62.07 -11.24
N VAL A 569 -37.99 61.70 -10.27
CA VAL A 569 -36.54 61.90 -10.35
C VAL A 569 -35.92 60.68 -11.03
N SER A 570 -35.60 60.78 -12.32
CA SER A 570 -34.93 59.72 -13.09
C SER A 570 -33.40 59.87 -13.05
N GLN A 571 -32.67 58.78 -13.32
CA GLN A 571 -31.19 58.74 -13.29
C GLN A 571 -30.57 58.97 -11.90
N MET A 572 -31.31 58.66 -10.84
CA MET A 572 -30.75 58.59 -9.49
C MET A 572 -29.89 57.34 -9.37
N ALA A 573 -28.60 57.51 -9.04
CA ALA A 573 -27.73 56.40 -8.68
C ALA A 573 -28.17 55.78 -7.34
N ASN A 574 -27.77 54.54 -7.09
CA ASN A 574 -28.00 53.89 -5.81
C ASN A 574 -27.33 54.70 -4.69
N GLY A 575 -28.07 55.04 -3.64
CA GLY A 575 -27.53 55.72 -2.47
C GLY A 575 -26.51 54.87 -1.73
N VAL A 576 -25.39 55.47 -1.33
CA VAL A 576 -24.28 54.81 -0.62
C VAL A 576 -24.08 55.42 0.78
N GLN A 577 -24.31 56.72 0.94
CA GLN A 577 -24.23 57.43 2.22
C GLN A 577 -25.59 57.47 2.94
N LEU A 578 -25.58 57.74 4.25
CA LEU A 578 -26.79 57.77 5.08
C LEU A 578 -27.83 58.81 4.66
N GLN A 579 -27.43 59.85 3.91
CA GLN A 579 -28.31 60.93 3.45
C GLN A 579 -28.69 60.82 1.96
N ASP A 580 -28.27 59.76 1.27
CA ASP A 580 -28.59 59.57 -0.15
C ASP A 580 -30.04 59.11 -0.33
N GLY A 581 -30.63 59.46 -1.49
CA GLY A 581 -31.91 58.90 -1.92
C GLY A 581 -31.79 57.41 -2.24
N VAL A 582 -32.79 56.62 -1.87
CA VAL A 582 -32.85 55.17 -2.16
C VAL A 582 -33.61 54.95 -3.46
N THR A 583 -33.04 54.19 -4.40
CA THR A 583 -33.73 53.84 -5.65
C THR A 583 -34.70 52.68 -5.44
N VAL A 584 -35.74 52.58 -6.28
CA VAL A 584 -36.67 51.43 -6.26
C VAL A 584 -35.93 50.11 -6.49
N ASN A 585 -34.80 50.14 -7.23
CA ASN A 585 -33.94 48.98 -7.41
C ASN A 585 -33.28 48.54 -6.08
N GLN A 586 -32.79 49.47 -5.26
CA GLN A 586 -32.26 49.13 -3.92
C GLN A 586 -33.33 48.56 -3.00
N ILE A 587 -34.56 49.08 -3.06
CA ILE A 587 -35.69 48.50 -2.32
C ILE A 587 -35.98 47.08 -2.83
N ASN A 588 -36.03 46.86 -4.15
CA ASN A 588 -36.25 45.53 -4.73
C ASN A 588 -35.14 44.53 -4.38
N GLN A 589 -33.89 44.97 -4.26
CA GLN A 589 -32.79 44.13 -3.78
C GLN A 589 -32.99 43.71 -2.31
N VAL A 590 -33.46 44.61 -1.45
CA VAL A 590 -33.84 44.28 -0.06
C VAL A 590 -35.04 43.31 -0.05
N MET A 591 -36.03 43.53 -0.92
CA MET A 591 -37.23 42.67 -1.02
C MET A 591 -36.93 41.24 -1.45
N ALA A 592 -35.98 41.05 -2.39
CA ALA A 592 -35.53 39.72 -2.82
C ALA A 592 -34.96 38.90 -1.65
N GLY A 593 -34.37 39.55 -0.64
CA GLY A 593 -33.85 38.89 0.55
C GLY A 593 -34.91 38.29 1.48
N PHE A 594 -36.16 38.74 1.43
CA PHE A 594 -37.24 38.24 2.30
C PHE A 594 -37.87 36.92 1.83
N GLY A 595 -37.69 36.51 0.56
CA GLY A 595 -38.28 35.28 0.01
C GLY A 595 -39.81 35.31 -0.11
N GLY A 596 -40.45 34.16 -0.35
CA GLY A 596 -41.92 34.02 -0.29
C GLY A 596 -42.74 34.90 -1.25
N GLY A 597 -42.16 35.42 -2.34
CA GLY A 597 -42.85 36.33 -3.26
C GLY A 597 -42.98 37.79 -2.77
N ALA A 598 -42.21 38.18 -1.74
CA ALA A 598 -42.13 39.57 -1.30
C ALA A 598 -41.71 40.48 -2.46
N SER A 599 -42.46 41.56 -2.69
CA SER A 599 -42.20 42.48 -3.80
C SER A 599 -42.58 43.92 -3.47
N PHE A 600 -41.92 44.87 -4.14
CA PHE A 600 -42.27 46.28 -4.08
C PHE A 600 -42.50 46.80 -5.51
N LEU A 601 -43.77 46.81 -5.92
CA LEU A 601 -44.17 47.17 -7.29
C LEU A 601 -45.14 48.35 -7.24
N GLY A 602 -44.87 49.39 -8.02
CA GLY A 602 -45.75 50.57 -8.11
C GLY A 602 -45.92 51.35 -6.80
N GLY A 603 -44.95 51.25 -5.88
CA GLY A 603 -45.02 51.89 -4.56
C GLY A 603 -45.79 51.09 -3.50
N VAL A 604 -46.26 49.87 -3.83
CA VAL A 604 -46.99 49.00 -2.90
C VAL A 604 -46.10 47.84 -2.47
N TYR A 605 -46.00 47.65 -1.15
CA TYR A 605 -45.34 46.50 -0.53
C TYR A 605 -46.27 45.28 -0.51
N THR A 606 -45.80 44.15 -1.02
CA THR A 606 -46.45 42.84 -0.89
C THR A 606 -45.65 41.99 0.09
N ALA A 607 -46.31 41.53 1.16
CA ALA A 607 -45.69 40.69 2.18
C ALA A 607 -45.30 39.31 1.61
N PRO A 608 -44.23 38.67 2.12
CA PRO A 608 -43.92 37.28 1.77
C PRO A 608 -45.06 36.34 2.15
N GLN A 609 -45.18 35.22 1.45
CA GLN A 609 -46.11 34.12 1.73
C GLN A 609 -45.31 32.81 1.80
N PHE A 610 -45.25 32.22 2.99
CA PHE A 610 -44.66 30.90 3.22
C PHE A 610 -45.79 29.87 3.30
N ILE A 611 -45.84 28.94 2.34
CA ILE A 611 -46.85 27.87 2.31
C ILE A 611 -46.21 26.58 2.85
N LEU A 612 -46.72 26.08 3.97
CA LEU A 612 -46.28 24.82 4.55
C LEU A 612 -47.32 23.73 4.27
N THR A 613 -46.87 22.58 3.77
CA THR A 613 -47.72 21.40 3.48
C THR A 613 -47.52 20.26 4.48
N ALA A 614 -46.59 20.40 5.42
CA ALA A 614 -46.27 19.36 6.40
C ALA A 614 -47.46 19.10 7.36
N PRO A 615 -47.84 17.83 7.60
CA PRO A 615 -48.87 17.48 8.57
C PRO A 615 -48.52 18.00 9.97
N GLY A 616 -49.38 18.82 10.57
CA GLY A 616 -49.15 19.45 11.88
C GLY A 616 -48.65 20.90 11.83
N ALA A 617 -48.25 21.40 10.66
CA ALA A 617 -47.81 22.79 10.45
C ALA A 617 -48.48 23.48 9.24
N ALA A 618 -49.46 22.81 8.61
CA ALA A 618 -50.04 23.24 7.34
C ALA A 618 -50.75 24.60 7.44
N GLY A 619 -50.39 25.53 6.57
CA GLY A 619 -50.90 26.90 6.56
C GLY A 619 -50.10 27.85 5.68
N THR A 620 -50.58 29.09 5.56
CA THR A 620 -49.91 30.18 4.87
C THR A 620 -49.51 31.25 5.88
N TYR A 621 -48.24 31.64 5.88
CA TYR A 621 -47.66 32.56 6.87
C TYR A 621 -47.02 33.77 6.20
N SER A 622 -47.26 34.96 6.74
CA SER A 622 -46.79 36.23 6.17
C SER A 622 -45.43 36.72 6.70
N ASP A 623 -44.84 35.97 7.62
CA ASP A 623 -43.53 36.26 8.20
C ASP A 623 -42.83 34.95 8.60
N THR A 624 -41.49 35.00 8.67
CA THR A 624 -40.64 33.85 8.96
C THR A 624 -40.83 33.33 10.37
N ASN A 625 -41.10 34.19 11.35
CA ASN A 625 -41.27 33.80 12.74
C ASN A 625 -42.52 32.92 12.93
N SER A 626 -43.65 33.32 12.34
CA SER A 626 -44.90 32.57 12.35
C SER A 626 -44.78 31.24 11.60
N ALA A 627 -44.06 31.22 10.46
CA ALA A 627 -43.81 29.99 9.71
C ALA A 627 -42.95 28.98 10.48
N LEU A 628 -41.87 29.45 11.14
CA LEU A 628 -40.99 28.59 11.94
C LEU A 628 -41.68 28.08 13.21
N LEU A 629 -42.48 28.92 13.87
CA LEU A 629 -43.28 28.52 15.03
C LEU A 629 -44.31 27.43 14.68
N ALA A 630 -44.91 27.49 13.48
CA ALA A 630 -45.83 26.45 13.01
C ALA A 630 -45.12 25.11 12.74
N LEU A 631 -43.92 25.15 12.13
CA LEU A 631 -43.07 23.98 11.95
C LEU A 631 -42.66 23.34 13.28
N ASP A 632 -42.27 24.16 14.26
CA ASP A 632 -41.89 23.70 15.61
C ASP A 632 -43.06 23.02 16.33
N ASN A 633 -44.25 23.62 16.27
CA ASN A 633 -45.47 23.00 16.80
C ASN A 633 -45.83 21.69 16.07
N GLY A 634 -45.68 21.64 14.74
CA GLY A 634 -45.91 20.43 13.96
C GLY A 634 -44.94 19.30 14.31
N LEU A 635 -43.67 19.64 14.52
CA LEU A 635 -42.64 18.69 14.93
C LEU A 635 -42.92 18.15 16.34
N ASN A 636 -43.31 19.02 17.28
CA ASN A 636 -43.76 18.60 18.62
C ASN A 636 -44.98 17.67 18.57
N ALA A 637 -45.94 17.92 17.67
CA ALA A 637 -47.09 17.05 17.48
C ALA A 637 -46.70 15.67 16.91
N VAL A 638 -45.74 15.60 15.99
CA VAL A 638 -45.19 14.33 15.48
C VAL A 638 -44.44 13.59 16.59
N ASN A 639 -43.60 14.28 17.36
CA ASN A 639 -42.85 13.69 18.47
C ASN A 639 -43.80 13.12 19.52
N THR A 640 -44.85 13.87 19.88
CA THR A 640 -45.92 13.43 20.78
C THR A 640 -46.67 12.21 20.21
N ARG A 641 -46.86 12.12 18.90
CA ARG A 641 -47.51 10.96 18.25
C ARG A 641 -46.61 9.72 18.25
N VAL A 642 -45.30 9.89 18.07
CA VAL A 642 -44.30 8.81 18.15
C VAL A 642 -44.18 8.30 19.59
N ASP A 643 -44.16 9.21 20.57
CA ASP A 643 -44.12 8.87 22.00
C ASP A 643 -45.42 8.16 22.47
N ASN A 644 -46.54 8.37 21.77
CA ASN A 644 -47.83 7.73 22.05
C ASN A 644 -48.17 6.56 21.10
N LEU A 645 -47.21 5.99 20.36
CA LEU A 645 -47.43 4.76 19.60
C LEU A 645 -47.59 3.56 20.58
N PRO A 646 -48.73 2.85 20.60
CA PRO A 646 -48.87 1.64 21.39
C PRO A 646 -47.99 0.50 20.82
N PRO A 647 -47.58 -0.49 21.62
CA PRO A 647 -46.87 -1.68 21.13
C PRO A 647 -47.69 -2.37 20.05
N SER A 648 -47.05 -2.92 19.02
CA SER A 648 -47.71 -3.47 17.83
C SER A 648 -48.82 -4.47 18.19
N GLY A 649 -50.09 -4.09 18.00
CA GLY A 649 -51.21 -5.02 18.09
C GLY A 649 -52.64 -4.50 18.35
N THR A 650 -52.90 -3.21 18.64
CA THR A 650 -54.29 -2.80 19.01
C THR A 650 -54.73 -1.50 18.33
N GLY A 651 -55.70 -1.60 17.41
CA GLY A 651 -56.38 -0.45 16.81
C GLY A 651 -57.52 0.09 17.70
N PRO A 652 -57.78 1.42 17.74
CA PRO A 652 -58.89 1.98 18.53
C PRO A 652 -60.26 1.75 17.86
N ALA A 653 -61.28 1.55 18.69
CA ALA A 653 -62.67 1.37 18.31
C ALA A 653 -63.27 2.61 17.63
N GLY A 654 -64.04 2.40 16.55
CA GLY A 654 -64.75 3.46 15.83
C GLY A 654 -66.15 3.77 16.40
N PRO A 655 -66.71 4.96 16.13
CA PRO A 655 -68.12 5.25 16.40
C PRO A 655 -69.05 4.82 15.24
N GLN A 656 -70.25 4.42 15.65
CA GLN A 656 -71.30 3.65 14.99
C GLN A 656 -72.04 4.39 13.85
N GLY A 657 -72.26 3.70 12.72
CA GLY A 657 -73.20 4.11 11.66
C GLY A 657 -74.56 3.39 11.76
N PRO A 658 -75.67 3.99 11.27
CA PRO A 658 -77.01 3.41 11.41
C PRO A 658 -77.27 2.25 10.43
N THR A 659 -78.14 1.35 10.89
CA THR A 659 -78.39 -0.01 10.36
C THR A 659 -79.32 -0.03 9.15
N GLY A 660 -79.04 -0.92 8.18
CA GLY A 660 -79.97 -1.37 7.14
C GLY A 660 -79.72 -2.87 6.81
N PRO A 661 -80.75 -3.70 6.56
CA PRO A 661 -80.65 -5.15 6.76
C PRO A 661 -80.41 -6.01 5.50
N THR A 662 -80.08 -7.27 5.79
CA THR A 662 -80.18 -8.54 5.03
C THR A 662 -79.04 -9.04 4.14
N GLY A 663 -78.51 -10.22 4.54
CA GLY A 663 -77.89 -11.25 3.70
C GLY A 663 -76.70 -11.96 4.37
N PRO A 664 -76.80 -13.22 4.82
CA PRO A 664 -75.66 -13.93 5.40
C PRO A 664 -74.67 -14.36 4.29
N GLN A 665 -73.50 -13.76 4.25
CA GLN A 665 -72.36 -14.18 3.43
C GLN A 665 -71.64 -15.35 4.11
N GLY A 666 -71.35 -16.40 3.34
CA GLY A 666 -70.76 -17.66 3.80
C GLY A 666 -69.34 -17.55 4.38
N PRO A 667 -68.82 -18.65 4.96
CA PRO A 667 -67.57 -18.64 5.71
C PRO A 667 -66.38 -18.20 4.86
N LYS A 668 -65.58 -17.33 5.50
CA LYS A 668 -64.32 -16.73 5.07
C LYS A 668 -63.34 -17.78 4.51
N GLY A 669 -62.91 -17.59 3.27
CA GLY A 669 -61.75 -18.29 2.72
C GLY A 669 -60.45 -17.81 3.37
N ASP A 670 -59.53 -18.75 3.58
CA ASP A 670 -58.22 -18.50 4.19
C ASP A 670 -57.37 -17.52 3.35
N PRO A 671 -56.41 -16.79 3.97
CA PRO A 671 -55.60 -15.79 3.29
C PRO A 671 -54.73 -16.42 2.19
N GLY A 672 -54.79 -15.85 0.98
CA GLY A 672 -53.87 -16.19 -0.10
C GLY A 672 -52.42 -15.90 0.29
N ALA A 673 -51.55 -16.88 0.06
CA ALA A 673 -50.11 -16.78 0.24
C ALA A 673 -49.49 -15.72 -0.70
N PRO A 674 -48.26 -15.23 -0.40
CA PRO A 674 -47.61 -14.15 -1.13
C PRO A 674 -47.47 -14.49 -2.62
N GLY A 675 -47.84 -13.55 -3.49
CA GLY A 675 -47.74 -13.69 -4.94
C GLY A 675 -46.32 -14.01 -5.38
N LYS A 676 -46.19 -15.16 -6.05
CA LYS A 676 -45.03 -15.56 -6.85
C LYS A 676 -45.33 -15.23 -8.34
N ASP A 677 -44.26 -15.27 -9.11
CA ASP A 677 -44.16 -15.46 -10.57
C ASP A 677 -44.69 -14.37 -11.52
N GLY A 678 -43.75 -13.65 -12.14
CA GLY A 678 -43.96 -12.91 -13.38
C GLY A 678 -44.05 -13.85 -14.59
N THR A 679 -45.25 -14.36 -14.87
CA THR A 679 -45.58 -14.94 -16.18
C THR A 679 -46.72 -14.14 -16.79
N GLY A 680 -46.35 -13.11 -17.57
CA GLY A 680 -47.29 -12.27 -18.29
C GLY A 680 -48.18 -13.09 -19.22
N THR A 681 -49.47 -13.19 -18.88
CA THR A 681 -50.54 -13.34 -19.85
C THR A 681 -51.51 -12.20 -19.60
N GLY A 682 -51.74 -11.42 -20.67
CA GLY A 682 -52.09 -10.02 -20.61
C GLY A 682 -53.44 -9.69 -19.99
N THR A 683 -53.38 -8.79 -19.00
CA THR A 683 -54.38 -7.75 -18.68
C THR A 683 -53.78 -6.61 -17.84
N ASP A 684 -52.54 -6.73 -17.35
CA ASP A 684 -51.88 -5.68 -16.55
C ASP A 684 -51.34 -4.56 -17.45
N ALA A 685 -51.85 -3.35 -17.25
CA ALA A 685 -51.45 -2.15 -17.98
C ALA A 685 -49.99 -1.72 -17.73
N LEU A 686 -49.33 -2.30 -16.72
CA LEU A 686 -47.95 -2.00 -16.33
C LEU A 686 -46.94 -3.07 -16.78
N ALA A 687 -47.38 -4.12 -17.50
CA ALA A 687 -46.49 -5.15 -18.03
C ALA A 687 -45.77 -4.69 -19.31
N VAL A 688 -44.54 -5.18 -19.53
CA VAL A 688 -43.82 -4.98 -20.80
C VAL A 688 -44.46 -5.85 -21.89
N HIS A 689 -44.82 -5.24 -23.02
CA HIS A 689 -45.41 -5.92 -24.17
C HIS A 689 -44.38 -6.13 -25.28
N TYR A 690 -44.41 -7.31 -25.91
CA TYR A 690 -43.67 -7.58 -27.15
C TYR A 690 -44.38 -6.98 -28.36
N ASP A 691 -43.61 -6.55 -29.36
CA ASP A 691 -44.15 -5.89 -30.56
C ASP A 691 -44.93 -6.84 -31.48
N ASN A 692 -44.64 -8.14 -31.41
CA ASN A 692 -45.26 -9.16 -32.23
C ASN A 692 -45.35 -10.52 -31.50
N GLY A 693 -46.10 -11.45 -32.07
CA GLY A 693 -46.29 -12.79 -31.50
C GLY A 693 -45.04 -13.69 -31.46
N THR A 694 -43.95 -13.29 -32.13
CA THR A 694 -42.66 -14.01 -32.07
C THR A 694 -41.78 -13.58 -30.91
N GLN A 695 -42.20 -12.58 -30.12
CA GLN A 695 -41.48 -12.09 -28.93
C GLN A 695 -40.06 -11.60 -29.22
N SER A 696 -39.79 -11.21 -30.48
CA SER A 696 -38.45 -10.87 -30.94
C SER A 696 -38.00 -9.46 -30.56
N THR A 697 -38.95 -8.54 -30.31
CA THR A 697 -38.68 -7.13 -30.07
C THR A 697 -39.67 -6.54 -29.07
N VAL A 698 -39.22 -5.51 -28.34
CA VAL A 698 -40.01 -4.68 -27.43
C VAL A 698 -39.71 -3.22 -27.78
N THR A 699 -40.74 -2.44 -28.11
CA THR A 699 -40.62 -1.01 -28.38
C THR A 699 -41.09 -0.20 -27.16
N LEU A 700 -40.21 0.64 -26.63
CA LEU A 700 -40.52 1.55 -25.52
C LEU A 700 -40.79 2.96 -26.06
N ALA A 701 -42.00 3.49 -25.88
CA ALA A 701 -42.51 4.67 -26.60
C ALA A 701 -42.47 5.99 -25.80
N GLY A 702 -41.64 6.09 -24.75
CA GLY A 702 -41.48 7.35 -24.02
C GLY A 702 -41.00 8.49 -24.92
N THR A 703 -41.58 9.69 -24.78
CA THR A 703 -41.32 10.84 -25.66
C THR A 703 -39.86 11.30 -25.68
N ASP A 704 -39.14 11.08 -24.59
CA ASP A 704 -37.70 11.35 -24.43
C ASP A 704 -36.88 10.05 -24.27
N GLY A 705 -37.46 8.91 -24.67
CA GLY A 705 -36.98 7.57 -24.36
C GLY A 705 -37.57 7.00 -23.07
N THR A 706 -37.21 5.76 -22.74
CA THR A 706 -37.66 5.07 -21.51
C THR A 706 -36.46 4.56 -20.75
N THR A 707 -36.33 4.94 -19.48
CA THR A 707 -35.25 4.45 -18.61
C THR A 707 -35.60 3.07 -18.07
N ILE A 708 -34.68 2.12 -18.22
CA ILE A 708 -34.78 0.78 -17.61
C ILE A 708 -33.86 0.74 -16.39
N SER A 709 -34.43 0.76 -15.20
CA SER A 709 -33.68 0.62 -13.93
C SER A 709 -33.58 -0.84 -13.50
N ASN A 710 -32.62 -1.15 -12.62
CA ASN A 710 -32.39 -2.50 -12.09
C ASN A 710 -31.93 -3.54 -13.15
N VAL A 711 -31.24 -3.08 -14.19
CA VAL A 711 -30.54 -3.95 -15.13
C VAL A 711 -29.28 -4.50 -14.45
N LYS A 712 -29.31 -5.78 -14.09
CA LYS A 712 -28.14 -6.49 -13.56
C LYS A 712 -27.03 -6.53 -14.62
N ALA A 713 -25.77 -6.60 -14.18
CA ALA A 713 -24.66 -6.76 -15.10
C ALA A 713 -24.86 -8.02 -15.97
N GLY A 714 -24.90 -7.83 -17.28
CA GLY A 714 -25.03 -8.93 -18.25
C GLY A 714 -23.83 -9.86 -18.19
N VAL A 715 -24.09 -11.16 -18.29
CA VAL A 715 -23.07 -12.23 -18.24
C VAL A 715 -22.98 -12.95 -19.59
N ALA A 716 -24.11 -13.14 -20.28
CA ALA A 716 -24.18 -13.72 -21.62
C ALA A 716 -24.15 -12.64 -22.71
N ASP A 717 -23.77 -13.02 -23.93
CA ASP A 717 -23.64 -12.10 -25.08
C ASP A 717 -24.96 -11.44 -25.47
N ASP A 718 -26.10 -12.04 -25.11
CA ASP A 718 -27.46 -11.57 -25.36
C ASP A 718 -28.09 -10.82 -24.18
N ASP A 719 -27.37 -10.65 -23.08
CA ASP A 719 -27.82 -9.85 -21.94
C ASP A 719 -27.70 -8.34 -22.24
N ALA A 720 -28.58 -7.54 -21.63
CA ALA A 720 -28.44 -6.09 -21.65
C ALA A 720 -27.25 -5.63 -20.78
N ALA A 721 -26.28 -4.93 -21.37
CA ALA A 721 -25.20 -4.30 -20.62
C ALA A 721 -25.73 -3.10 -19.82
N ASN A 722 -25.40 -3.03 -18.54
CA ASN A 722 -25.71 -1.84 -17.75
C ASN A 722 -24.63 -0.76 -17.89
N VAL A 723 -24.95 0.48 -17.51
CA VAL A 723 -24.04 1.62 -17.64
C VAL A 723 -22.71 1.39 -16.91
N GLY A 724 -22.73 0.70 -15.76
CA GLY A 724 -21.52 0.36 -15.02
C GLY A 724 -20.54 -0.53 -15.80
N GLN A 725 -21.05 -1.53 -16.53
CA GLN A 725 -20.23 -2.38 -17.40
C GLN A 725 -19.63 -1.61 -18.58
N VAL A 726 -20.42 -0.75 -19.21
CA VAL A 726 -19.96 0.08 -20.33
C VAL A 726 -18.93 1.10 -19.87
N SER A 727 -19.16 1.78 -18.74
CA SER A 727 -18.20 2.72 -18.14
C SER A 727 -16.88 2.02 -17.81
N ALA A 728 -16.92 0.84 -17.19
CA ALA A 728 -15.71 0.08 -16.87
C ALA A 728 -14.91 -0.33 -18.12
N GLN A 729 -15.58 -0.80 -19.18
CA GLN A 729 -14.92 -1.13 -20.45
C GLN A 729 -14.34 0.11 -21.15
N VAL A 730 -15.05 1.24 -21.12
CA VAL A 730 -14.58 2.51 -21.70
C VAL A 730 -13.37 3.02 -20.93
N GLU A 731 -13.39 2.98 -19.60
CA GLU A 731 -12.25 3.36 -18.77
C GLU A 731 -11.03 2.49 -19.03
N GLN A 732 -11.22 1.17 -19.18
CA GLN A 732 -10.16 0.24 -19.54
C GLN A 732 -9.59 0.52 -20.94
N ALA A 733 -10.44 0.82 -21.92
CA ALA A 733 -10.02 1.18 -23.27
C ALA A 733 -9.21 2.49 -23.28
N ILE A 734 -9.65 3.50 -22.52
CA ILE A 734 -8.94 4.78 -22.38
C ILE A 734 -7.59 4.58 -21.67
N ALA A 735 -7.54 3.78 -20.60
CA ALA A 735 -6.30 3.48 -19.90
C ALA A 735 -5.29 2.76 -20.81
N THR A 736 -5.77 1.80 -21.61
CA THR A 736 -4.95 1.08 -22.60
C THR A 736 -4.42 2.03 -23.68
N ALA A 737 -5.27 2.90 -24.22
CA ALA A 737 -4.89 3.87 -25.23
C ALA A 737 -3.85 4.88 -24.70
N LYS A 738 -4.03 5.39 -23.47
CA LYS A 738 -3.07 6.27 -22.80
C LYS A 738 -1.73 5.57 -22.57
N SER A 739 -1.75 4.36 -22.02
CA SER A 739 -0.54 3.56 -21.79
C SER A 739 0.24 3.32 -23.07
N TYR A 740 -0.46 3.00 -24.17
CA TYR A 740 0.14 2.83 -25.49
C TYR A 740 0.79 4.13 -26.01
N ALA A 741 0.09 5.26 -25.89
CA ALA A 741 0.61 6.57 -26.29
C ALA A 741 1.86 6.96 -25.45
N ASP A 742 1.78 6.85 -24.13
CA ASP A 742 2.88 7.19 -23.21
C ASP A 742 4.12 6.29 -23.43
N ALA A 743 3.91 5.01 -23.78
CA ALA A 743 4.99 4.11 -24.14
C ALA A 743 5.69 4.55 -25.45
N GLY A 744 4.91 4.91 -26.46
CA GLY A 744 5.42 5.44 -27.72
C GLY A 744 6.20 6.74 -27.54
N ASP A 745 5.66 7.68 -26.76
CA ASP A 745 6.30 8.97 -26.49
C ASP A 745 7.60 8.81 -25.72
N ARG A 746 7.64 7.95 -24.70
CA ARG A 746 8.87 7.62 -23.97
C ARG A 746 9.92 6.99 -24.87
N GLN A 747 9.53 6.05 -25.74
CA GLN A 747 10.45 5.39 -26.66
C GLN A 747 11.05 6.40 -27.66
N THR A 748 10.22 7.27 -28.22
CA THR A 748 10.67 8.33 -29.14
C THR A 748 11.61 9.30 -28.43
N LEU A 749 11.29 9.74 -27.21
CA LEU A 749 12.12 10.66 -26.43
C LEU A 749 13.46 10.04 -26.04
N GLN A 750 13.48 8.78 -25.59
CA GLN A 750 14.72 8.06 -25.26
C GLN A 750 15.61 7.89 -26.49
N SER A 751 15.02 7.58 -27.65
CA SER A 751 15.75 7.47 -28.92
C SER A 751 16.36 8.80 -29.33
N ALA A 752 15.60 9.90 -29.20
CA ALA A 752 16.06 11.25 -29.48
C ALA A 752 17.18 11.70 -28.53
N ASN A 753 17.05 11.45 -27.22
CA ASN A 753 18.10 11.75 -26.23
C ASN A 753 19.37 10.96 -26.51
N THR A 754 19.26 9.64 -26.72
CA THR A 754 20.43 8.78 -27.03
C THR A 754 21.15 9.25 -28.29
N TYR A 755 20.41 9.60 -29.35
CA TYR A 755 21.00 10.14 -30.57
C TYR A 755 21.68 11.50 -30.34
N THR A 756 21.05 12.37 -29.55
CA THR A 756 21.56 13.69 -29.21
C THR A 756 22.84 13.59 -28.38
N ASP A 757 22.84 12.77 -27.33
CA ASP A 757 24.00 12.51 -26.47
C ASP A 757 25.15 11.91 -27.27
N TRP A 758 24.86 10.95 -28.15
CA TRP A 758 25.86 10.38 -29.06
C TRP A 758 26.47 11.45 -29.98
N ARG A 759 25.65 12.32 -30.57
CA ARG A 759 26.15 13.44 -31.39
C ARG A 759 26.98 14.43 -30.59
N PHE A 760 26.56 14.79 -29.38
CA PHE A 760 27.30 15.70 -28.52
C PHE A 760 28.62 15.10 -28.05
N SER A 761 28.66 13.81 -27.72
CA SER A 761 29.90 13.10 -27.41
C SER A 761 30.85 13.12 -28.61
N GLN A 762 30.37 12.83 -29.82
CA GLN A 762 31.20 12.92 -31.04
C GLN A 762 31.74 14.34 -31.28
N LEU A 763 30.92 15.37 -31.06
CA LEU A 763 31.34 16.76 -31.19
C LEU A 763 32.37 17.12 -30.14
N ASN A 764 32.17 16.73 -28.87
CA ASN A 764 33.09 16.98 -27.78
C ASN A 764 34.46 16.31 -28.02
N ASP A 765 34.43 15.08 -28.51
CA ASP A 765 35.61 14.32 -28.92
C ASP A 765 36.38 15.03 -30.05
N ARG A 766 35.67 15.46 -31.10
CA ARG A 766 36.27 16.23 -32.21
C ARG A 766 36.82 17.57 -31.74
N PHE A 767 36.13 18.23 -30.82
CA PHE A 767 36.56 19.51 -30.27
C PHE A 767 37.83 19.35 -29.44
N SER A 768 37.89 18.33 -28.60
CA SER A 768 39.08 17.98 -27.81
C SER A 768 40.27 17.66 -28.71
N ARG A 769 40.06 16.89 -29.79
CA ARG A 769 41.08 16.66 -30.83
C ARG A 769 41.53 17.93 -31.52
N THR A 770 40.60 18.84 -31.84
CA THR A 770 40.93 20.11 -32.50
C THR A 770 41.73 21.04 -31.58
N GLN A 771 41.42 21.08 -30.29
CA GLN A 771 42.22 21.82 -29.30
C GLN A 771 43.61 21.21 -29.10
N ALA A 772 43.70 19.88 -29.04
CA ALA A 772 44.97 19.17 -28.94
C ALA A 772 45.85 19.45 -30.18
N LEU A 773 45.25 19.45 -31.39
CA LEU A 773 45.91 19.85 -32.63
C LEU A 773 46.44 21.28 -32.57
N GLY A 774 45.60 22.22 -32.12
CA GLY A 774 45.99 23.63 -31.97
C GLY A 774 47.17 23.80 -31.01
N THR A 775 47.10 23.18 -29.82
CA THR A 775 48.21 23.20 -28.85
C THR A 775 49.47 22.55 -29.39
N ALA A 776 49.37 21.40 -30.08
CA ALA A 776 50.51 20.74 -30.70
C ALA A 776 51.19 21.66 -31.71
N GLN A 777 50.42 22.29 -32.61
CA GLN A 777 50.93 23.23 -33.61
C GLN A 777 51.55 24.47 -32.95
N THR A 778 50.93 25.02 -31.91
CA THR A 778 51.51 26.14 -31.16
C THR A 778 52.85 25.77 -30.53
N GLN A 779 52.97 24.58 -29.93
CA GLN A 779 54.23 24.11 -29.36
C GLN A 779 55.30 23.87 -30.43
N MET A 780 54.93 23.32 -31.57
CA MET A 780 55.83 23.13 -32.72
C MET A 780 56.32 24.49 -33.26
N VAL A 781 55.43 25.47 -33.42
CA VAL A 781 55.82 26.82 -33.87
C VAL A 781 56.64 27.55 -32.82
N ALA A 782 56.34 27.41 -31.53
CA ALA A 782 57.14 27.97 -30.45
C ALA A 782 58.56 27.38 -30.43
N THR A 783 58.72 26.10 -30.78
CA THR A 783 60.03 25.44 -30.88
C THR A 783 60.89 26.08 -31.98
N PHE A 784 60.28 26.58 -33.06
CA PHE A 784 61.03 27.35 -34.05
C PHE A 784 61.59 28.67 -33.54
N ALA A 785 60.90 29.33 -32.60
CA ALA A 785 61.37 30.57 -32.00
C ALA A 785 62.54 30.35 -31.03
N GLY A 786 62.67 29.15 -30.45
CA GLY A 786 63.79 28.75 -29.60
C GLY A 786 64.99 28.14 -30.33
N ALA A 787 64.87 27.90 -31.64
CA ALA A 787 65.94 27.33 -32.47
C ALA A 787 66.92 28.41 -32.96
N ASP A 788 68.14 28.01 -33.34
CA ASP A 788 69.20 28.93 -33.79
C ASP A 788 68.69 29.90 -34.88
N PRO A 789 68.72 31.22 -34.62
CA PRO A 789 68.25 32.23 -35.58
C PRO A 789 69.04 32.24 -36.89
N SER A 790 70.28 31.76 -36.89
CA SER A 790 71.19 31.77 -38.05
C SER A 790 70.99 30.59 -39.02
N ALA A 791 70.24 29.56 -38.63
CA ALA A 791 69.97 28.41 -39.49
C ALA A 791 68.85 28.70 -40.50
N HIS A 792 69.15 28.61 -41.80
CA HIS A 792 68.18 28.86 -42.89
C HIS A 792 67.04 27.86 -42.94
N ASN A 793 67.23 26.61 -42.51
CA ASN A 793 66.23 25.54 -42.56
C ASN A 793 66.05 24.92 -41.18
N ARG A 794 64.80 24.80 -40.73
CA ARG A 794 64.45 24.27 -39.41
C ARG A 794 63.32 23.27 -39.50
N ILE A 795 63.39 22.21 -38.69
CA ILE A 795 62.32 21.25 -38.48
C ILE A 795 61.98 21.26 -36.99
N ALA A 796 60.68 21.31 -36.68
CA ALA A 796 60.18 21.25 -35.31
C ALA A 796 59.07 20.21 -35.22
N ALA A 797 58.97 19.59 -34.05
CA ALA A 797 57.86 18.73 -33.69
C ALA A 797 57.27 19.22 -32.37
N GLY A 798 55.96 19.11 -32.24
CA GLY A 798 55.22 19.54 -31.05
C GLY A 798 54.15 18.53 -30.70
N THR A 799 53.90 18.36 -29.40
CA THR A 799 52.79 17.53 -28.90
C THR A 799 51.79 18.42 -28.17
N GLY A 800 50.52 18.04 -28.23
CA GLY A 800 49.43 18.77 -27.60
C GLY A 800 48.47 17.81 -26.93
N PHE A 801 47.91 18.20 -25.80
CA PHE A 801 46.96 17.40 -25.03
C PHE A 801 45.78 18.28 -24.64
N ALA A 802 44.56 17.84 -24.93
CA ALA A 802 43.34 18.52 -24.54
C ALA A 802 42.19 17.52 -24.39
N GLY A 803 41.41 17.64 -23.32
CA GLY A 803 40.22 16.80 -23.09
C GLY A 803 40.48 15.29 -23.18
N GLY A 804 41.61 14.81 -22.64
CA GLY A 804 41.99 13.39 -22.68
C GLY A 804 42.52 12.89 -24.04
N THR A 805 42.59 13.74 -25.07
CA THR A 805 43.16 13.38 -26.37
C THR A 805 44.53 14.01 -26.58
N SER A 806 45.43 13.27 -27.25
CA SER A 806 46.75 13.75 -27.65
C SER A 806 46.82 14.01 -29.16
N ALA A 807 47.68 14.95 -29.53
CA ALA A 807 47.97 15.32 -30.91
C ALA A 807 49.49 15.46 -31.10
N VAL A 808 49.94 15.18 -32.31
CA VAL A 808 51.34 15.39 -32.72
C VAL A 808 51.36 16.28 -33.95
N SER A 809 52.31 17.20 -33.99
CA SER A 809 52.55 18.10 -35.10
C SER A 809 54.01 18.10 -35.51
N VAL A 810 54.24 18.31 -36.80
CA VAL A 810 55.57 18.47 -37.39
C VAL A 810 55.50 19.64 -38.35
N GLY A 811 56.52 20.48 -38.32
CA GLY A 811 56.64 21.58 -39.26
C GLY A 811 58.06 21.74 -39.77
N TYR A 812 58.13 22.49 -40.86
CA TYR A 812 59.34 22.98 -41.47
C TYR A 812 59.27 24.51 -41.58
N GLN A 813 60.37 25.19 -41.28
CA GLN A 813 60.51 26.64 -41.47
C GLN A 813 61.78 26.93 -42.25
N HIS A 814 61.68 27.91 -43.16
CA HIS A 814 62.84 28.49 -43.84
C HIS A 814 62.92 29.99 -43.55
N VAL A 815 64.13 30.48 -43.26
CA VAL A 815 64.41 31.90 -43.04
C VAL A 815 65.46 32.37 -44.04
N THR A 816 65.19 33.50 -44.68
CA THR A 816 66.08 34.14 -45.64
C THR A 816 67.02 35.14 -44.95
N ASP A 817 68.15 35.46 -45.58
CA ASP A 817 69.12 36.46 -45.08
C ASP A 817 68.52 37.87 -44.87
N LYS A 818 67.34 38.13 -45.42
CA LYS A 818 66.63 39.42 -45.35
C LYS A 818 65.56 39.47 -44.25
N GLY A 819 65.53 38.50 -43.34
CA GLY A 819 64.58 38.49 -42.22
C GLY A 819 63.15 38.06 -42.57
N VAL A 820 62.92 37.50 -43.76
CA VAL A 820 61.64 36.84 -44.11
C VAL A 820 61.72 35.37 -43.69
N ALA A 821 60.74 34.92 -42.90
CA ALA A 821 60.59 33.54 -42.46
C ALA A 821 59.26 32.97 -42.94
N TRP A 822 59.25 31.82 -43.62
CA TRP A 822 58.03 31.08 -43.94
C TRP A 822 58.07 29.69 -43.33
N ASN A 823 56.93 29.21 -42.83
CA ASN A 823 56.78 27.90 -42.25
C ASN A 823 55.57 27.17 -42.84
N VAL A 824 55.65 25.86 -42.84
CA VAL A 824 54.57 24.94 -43.18
C VAL A 824 54.59 23.80 -42.18
N GLY A 825 53.43 23.42 -41.67
CA GLY A 825 53.33 22.36 -40.69
C GLY A 825 51.98 21.67 -40.71
N GLY A 826 52.00 20.39 -40.39
CA GLY A 826 50.81 19.56 -40.25
C GLY A 826 50.69 19.02 -38.83
N ALA A 827 49.47 18.76 -38.41
CA ALA A 827 49.19 18.07 -37.15
C ALA A 827 48.10 17.02 -37.32
N ILE A 828 48.20 15.96 -36.51
CA ILE A 828 47.25 14.84 -36.50
C ILE A 828 46.85 14.49 -35.07
N ALA A 829 45.56 14.19 -34.88
CA ALA A 829 44.98 13.69 -33.64
C ALA A 829 43.85 12.73 -34.00
N GLY A 830 44.05 11.42 -33.80
CA GLY A 830 43.07 10.41 -34.23
C GLY A 830 42.78 10.48 -35.74
N ARG A 831 41.55 10.85 -36.12
CA ARG A 831 41.11 10.97 -37.53
C ARG A 831 41.23 12.41 -38.07
N GLU A 832 41.39 13.40 -37.19
CA GLU A 832 41.45 14.81 -37.51
C GLU A 832 42.88 15.19 -37.90
N ARG A 833 42.98 15.99 -38.96
CA ARG A 833 44.25 16.42 -39.55
C ARG A 833 44.14 17.89 -39.89
N THR A 834 45.20 18.64 -39.64
CA THR A 834 45.30 20.05 -40.03
C THR A 834 46.63 20.28 -40.73
N ILE A 835 46.63 21.23 -41.67
CA ILE A 835 47.83 21.76 -42.32
C ILE A 835 47.74 23.27 -42.27
N GLY A 836 48.84 23.93 -41.92
CA GLY A 836 48.96 25.37 -41.87
C GLY A 836 50.27 25.82 -42.50
N ALA A 837 50.26 27.00 -43.08
CA ALA A 837 51.47 27.68 -43.51
C ALA A 837 51.39 29.15 -43.08
N GLY A 838 52.52 29.73 -42.74
CA GLY A 838 52.62 31.12 -42.29
C GLY A 838 53.88 31.77 -42.83
N VAL A 839 53.83 33.09 -43.04
CA VAL A 839 54.98 33.92 -43.37
C VAL A 839 55.06 35.08 -42.40
N GLY A 840 56.25 35.37 -41.92
CA GLY A 840 56.57 36.50 -41.07
C GLY A 840 57.75 37.27 -41.65
N TYR A 841 57.77 38.57 -41.42
CA TYR A 841 58.86 39.45 -41.81
C TYR A 841 59.29 40.25 -40.58
N SER A 842 60.59 40.29 -40.32
CA SER A 842 61.21 41.08 -39.27
C SER A 842 62.17 42.08 -39.92
N TRP A 843 62.05 43.37 -39.55
CA TRP A 843 62.84 44.47 -40.11
C TRP A 843 63.56 45.26 -39.03
#